data_AF-A0A965UQD4-F1
#
_entry.id   AF-A0A965UQD4-F1
#
_cell.length_a   1.000
_cell.length_b   1.000
_cell.length_c   1.000
_cell.angle_alpha   90.00
_cell.angle_beta   90.00
_cell.angle_gamma   90.00
#
_symmetry.space_group_name_H-M   'P 1'
#
loop_
_entity.id
_entity.type
_entity.pdbx_description
1 polymer ?
#
loop_
_entity_poly.entity_id
_entity_poly.type
_entity_poly.pdbx_seq_one_letter_code
_entity_poly.pdbx_strand_id
1 'polypeptide(L)'
;RIRSGLGDAAFRLAFWWLSAFRQFRNPDASRNLWPPNAEFFEFYQGLPRDVDFPTADPGDPEGLNQASLVNLYVYGNESAGVDSEDDRLTNPEAGGLDVRECATAEEAWQLGKEQRGAIVPTSGRMAAPAFDSALEVFSLVSAGVTPHGKAYGGWQPTPAVLGDCGGATGNEIPGIDYEIKFTRLDGTATTTYPGTCPDIYGGGPGVYQVLDYPLGYYVVKFSGAVDYLSKAVWIQGPYSGGSQLRKTHGGHVERIANRFAGEFRGSTQQVQDEVSNGAAWLGNAFDVRQFMRLPYYLAPSIALDAGADSLTPVYPVGGGNASPRSIVGQHVAASGFWFSCAFAKADPGTILAFRDGDKTLARWTSTADAASGVVTFSDGARNLTVECIAGGGPVSYELAETLEYRPQIHDLFTVLRIAGARLDDGQGTDGSGLTEEAAGDLWGAYAALGCIPRTRGEQFLQGSMATINRNAVFDAARRYSHVVRCIPRANITGYAVQNGKSIVWIQPQARGSSLVDLLAGITEAIRHEAPPGGYTNEWVGFWQFKGYNPSGSSLWKPDAYSDFFALSDRCVFYSSNPSLTLKTHFNAADPDVANLYLAPEVASGYRYATSQAMGNNSLNRNAGEPMFRSCRIYEPPVEIESAVLDGAEVRLTFTGRLHHHHALAPSSIERDVSTWDICDLEAEGNDYRTDENALREYLYHASGRPPCGGGPGNHQCTAAPDVGNAAFGSGVYSIGDSPFGSCYPHLWLVKLIPSPYEDGNDSQQPEDVPVRADDMAVMEAYIRAMAEGCVDGTTSATYGCATGVQSVFDFTFENLCFQAFGRTSFTTLPTLLTDAIGPEEVREDGPLGYGPLPTVRLAAETFNQFAQAINLMTRFRVMLPMRLEATRYQDAGPTRNAEGARYADGSVVDCATLTTNGFVWSGDGGTQAASTFITGPNVQASAAGQLSIAFSANLPASCNGSFLTIGTFGTEEAYTYTPTDPAARYALPEAWRDMIDTEGSTEMLAEVQDVRRVTTSTVGAGTGCVGTDWNTGAGLLTITVDDVTATECRTVPAVGRAIAEPLGGVSLYSAVAGGSQCDANYTEGVTTKTITP
;
A
#
# COMPACT_ATOMS: atom_id res chain seq x y z
N ARG A 1 -10.97 -11.75 -1.82
CA ARG A 1 -10.33 -11.05 -0.67
C ARG A 1 -11.28 -10.06 0.00
N ILE A 2 -11.86 -9.08 -0.71
CA ILE A 2 -12.79 -8.09 -0.13
C ILE A 2 -13.93 -8.73 0.68
N ARG A 3 -14.63 -9.73 0.12
CA ARG A 3 -15.71 -10.48 0.79
C ARG A 3 -15.32 -11.14 2.13
N SER A 4 -14.04 -11.45 2.33
CA SER A 4 -13.60 -12.17 3.55
C SER A 4 -13.43 -11.29 4.79
N GLY A 5 -13.42 -9.95 4.64
CA GLY A 5 -13.11 -9.02 5.74
C GLY A 5 -11.64 -8.95 6.14
N LEU A 6 -10.86 -10.01 5.90
CA LEU A 6 -9.43 -10.08 6.23
C LEU A 6 -8.65 -8.92 5.62
N GLY A 7 -7.83 -8.27 6.45
CA GLY A 7 -7.04 -7.09 6.08
C GLY A 7 -7.86 -5.79 5.96
N ASP A 8 -9.15 -5.79 6.31
CA ASP A 8 -10.04 -4.61 6.27
C ASP A 8 -10.16 -3.97 4.87
N ALA A 9 -10.15 -4.79 3.82
CA ALA A 9 -10.11 -4.31 2.43
C ALA A 9 -11.20 -3.30 2.07
N ALA A 10 -12.47 -3.55 2.45
CA ALA A 10 -13.57 -2.63 2.18
C ALA A 10 -13.41 -1.28 2.91
N PHE A 11 -13.00 -1.33 4.18
CA PHE A 11 -12.70 -0.12 4.96
C PHE A 11 -11.54 0.66 4.35
N ARG A 12 -10.46 -0.02 3.93
CA ARG A 12 -9.28 0.64 3.31
C ARG A 12 -9.62 1.32 1.99
N LEU A 13 -10.50 0.72 1.18
CA LEU A 13 -11.01 1.33 -0.05
C LEU A 13 -11.83 2.59 0.24
N ALA A 14 -12.74 2.51 1.22
CA ALA A 14 -13.54 3.65 1.64
C ALA A 14 -12.66 4.77 2.24
N PHE A 15 -11.68 4.42 3.08
CA PHE A 15 -10.71 5.36 3.64
C PHE A 15 -9.89 6.02 2.55
N TRP A 16 -9.35 5.24 1.60
CA TRP A 16 -8.55 5.77 0.50
C TRP A 16 -9.31 6.82 -0.29
N TRP A 17 -10.55 6.53 -0.70
CA TRP A 17 -11.38 7.50 -1.40
C TRP A 17 -11.79 8.69 -0.52
N LEU A 18 -12.15 8.44 0.75
CA LEU A 18 -12.43 9.51 1.70
C LEU A 18 -11.25 10.45 1.83
N SER A 19 -10.03 9.94 1.95
CA SER A 19 -8.80 10.74 2.05
C SER A 19 -8.55 11.67 0.85
N ALA A 20 -9.02 11.33 -0.34
CA ALA A 20 -8.93 12.20 -1.52
C ALA A 20 -9.92 13.39 -1.46
N PHE A 21 -11.14 13.16 -0.96
CA PHE A 21 -12.24 14.13 -0.97
C PHE A 21 -12.66 14.65 0.40
N ARG A 22 -11.90 14.30 1.45
CA ARG A 22 -12.23 14.55 2.85
C ARG A 22 -12.46 16.02 3.11
N GLN A 23 -13.47 16.31 3.95
CA GLN A 23 -13.85 17.67 4.38
C GLN A 23 -13.88 18.61 3.18
N PHE A 24 -14.70 18.26 2.20
CA PHE A 24 -14.71 18.89 0.88
C PHE A 24 -14.99 20.40 0.93
N ARG A 25 -15.72 20.87 1.94
CA ARG A 25 -16.03 22.28 2.18
C ARG A 25 -15.50 22.79 3.51
N ASN A 26 -15.25 24.09 3.55
CA ASN A 26 -14.91 24.83 4.76
C ASN A 26 -16.12 24.97 5.68
N PRO A 27 -15.90 25.18 7.00
CA PRO A 27 -16.98 25.51 7.91
C PRO A 27 -17.59 26.88 7.59
N ASP A 28 -18.71 27.17 8.23
CA ASP A 28 -19.35 28.48 8.20
C ASP A 28 -18.43 29.60 8.73
N ALA A 29 -18.83 30.86 8.52
CA ALA A 29 -18.01 32.01 8.93
C ALA A 29 -17.76 32.07 10.45
N SER A 30 -18.62 31.44 11.26
CA SER A 30 -18.43 31.33 12.71
C SER A 30 -17.43 30.25 13.12
N ARG A 31 -17.05 29.35 12.19
CA ARG A 31 -16.23 28.15 12.41
C ARG A 31 -16.82 27.15 13.42
N ASN A 32 -18.12 27.26 13.69
CA ASN A 32 -18.81 26.39 14.64
C ASN A 32 -19.70 25.36 13.93
N LEU A 33 -20.05 25.60 12.67
CA LEU A 33 -20.81 24.65 11.86
C LEU A 33 -19.89 24.07 10.78
N TRP A 34 -19.46 22.85 11.01
CA TRP A 34 -18.61 22.12 10.08
C TRP A 34 -19.44 21.17 9.22
N PRO A 35 -19.26 21.17 7.89
CA PRO A 35 -19.91 20.18 7.03
C PRO A 35 -19.34 18.78 7.30
N PRO A 36 -20.12 17.70 7.08
CA PRO A 36 -19.63 16.34 7.25
C PRO A 36 -18.32 16.06 6.52
N ASN A 37 -17.43 15.29 7.15
CA ASN A 37 -16.12 14.98 6.57
C ASN A 37 -16.23 14.14 5.29
N ALA A 38 -17.33 13.42 5.09
CA ALA A 38 -17.64 12.63 3.91
C ALA A 38 -18.75 13.26 3.04
N GLU A 39 -19.06 14.55 3.21
CA GLU A 39 -20.12 15.25 2.47
C GLU A 39 -20.00 15.10 0.95
N PHE A 40 -18.78 14.94 0.43
CA PHE A 40 -18.59 14.60 -0.98
C PHE A 40 -19.37 13.34 -1.38
N PHE A 41 -19.26 12.24 -0.64
CA PHE A 41 -19.97 11.00 -0.94
C PHE A 41 -21.46 11.07 -0.63
N GLU A 42 -21.86 11.94 0.30
CA GLU A 42 -23.26 12.12 0.71
C GLU A 42 -24.04 13.08 -0.20
N PHE A 43 -23.34 13.81 -1.09
CA PHE A 43 -23.97 14.78 -1.98
C PHE A 43 -23.20 15.00 -3.30
N TYR A 44 -21.97 15.52 -3.25
CA TYR A 44 -21.26 16.04 -4.43
C TYR A 44 -20.83 14.96 -5.44
N GLN A 45 -20.66 13.72 -5.01
CA GLN A 45 -20.32 12.59 -5.87
C GLN A 45 -21.37 12.36 -6.97
N GLY A 46 -22.65 12.60 -6.65
CA GLY A 46 -23.78 12.44 -7.57
C GLY A 46 -24.30 13.76 -8.17
N LEU A 47 -23.68 14.90 -7.86
CA LEU A 47 -24.14 16.20 -8.36
C LEU A 47 -23.88 16.34 -9.87
N PRO A 48 -24.86 16.65 -10.73
CA PRO A 48 -24.62 16.79 -12.16
C PRO A 48 -23.55 17.85 -12.50
N ARG A 49 -22.75 17.61 -13.55
CA ARG A 49 -21.61 18.47 -13.93
C ARG A 49 -22.02 19.88 -14.39
N ASP A 50 -23.23 20.02 -14.88
CA ASP A 50 -23.84 21.27 -15.34
C ASP A 50 -24.35 22.16 -14.18
N VAL A 51 -24.32 21.67 -12.94
CA VAL A 51 -24.63 22.46 -11.76
C VAL A 51 -23.41 23.26 -11.33
N ASP A 52 -23.58 24.57 -11.20
CA ASP A 52 -22.55 25.48 -10.73
C ASP A 52 -22.26 25.28 -9.23
N PHE A 53 -21.01 24.89 -8.91
CA PHE A 53 -20.50 24.71 -7.56
C PHE A 53 -18.97 24.89 -7.58
N PRO A 54 -18.33 25.51 -6.57
CA PRO A 54 -18.92 26.07 -5.34
C PRO A 54 -19.67 27.39 -5.56
N THR A 55 -20.53 27.75 -4.60
CA THR A 55 -21.26 29.04 -4.59
C THR A 55 -20.52 30.14 -3.84
N ALA A 56 -19.63 29.76 -2.93
CA ALA A 56 -18.69 30.64 -2.25
C ALA A 56 -17.28 30.36 -2.79
N ASP A 57 -16.40 31.35 -2.72
CA ASP A 57 -15.05 31.22 -3.28
C ASP A 57 -14.26 30.10 -2.56
N PRO A 58 -13.38 29.38 -3.26
CA PRO A 58 -12.46 28.43 -2.62
C PRO A 58 -11.66 29.10 -1.50
N GLY A 59 -11.51 28.42 -0.35
CA GLY A 59 -10.84 28.99 0.82
C GLY A 59 -11.73 29.85 1.72
N ASP A 60 -12.83 30.41 1.20
CA ASP A 60 -13.80 31.17 1.99
C ASP A 60 -14.71 30.26 2.85
N PRO A 61 -15.40 30.81 3.86
CA PRO A 61 -16.39 30.07 4.62
C PRO A 61 -17.48 29.44 3.74
N GLU A 62 -17.83 28.19 4.00
CA GLU A 62 -18.73 27.35 3.18
C GLU A 62 -18.28 27.09 1.72
N GLY A 63 -17.15 27.68 1.29
CA GLY A 63 -16.47 27.40 0.04
C GLY A 63 -15.70 26.09 0.07
N LEU A 64 -14.98 25.79 -1.01
CA LEU A 64 -14.15 24.59 -1.09
C LEU A 64 -12.98 24.65 -0.11
N ASN A 65 -12.77 23.55 0.62
CA ASN A 65 -11.61 23.41 1.50
C ASN A 65 -10.37 23.03 0.69
N GLN A 66 -9.41 23.95 0.61
CA GLN A 66 -8.14 23.77 -0.12
C GLN A 66 -7.16 22.80 0.58
N ALA A 67 -7.47 22.26 1.75
CA ALA A 67 -6.73 21.13 2.34
C ALA A 67 -7.18 19.77 1.79
N SER A 68 -8.38 19.68 1.20
CA SER A 68 -8.83 18.46 0.51
C SER A 68 -7.99 18.23 -0.74
N LEU A 69 -7.48 17.02 -0.97
CA LEU A 69 -6.43 16.78 -1.98
C LEU A 69 -6.87 17.16 -3.40
N VAL A 70 -8.10 16.79 -3.79
CA VAL A 70 -8.60 17.10 -5.13
C VAL A 70 -8.89 18.60 -5.29
N ASN A 71 -9.33 19.28 -4.23
CA ASN A 71 -9.51 20.74 -4.26
C ASN A 71 -8.17 21.47 -4.34
N LEU A 72 -7.17 21.00 -3.58
CA LEU A 72 -5.81 21.52 -3.62
C LEU A 72 -5.21 21.39 -5.03
N TYR A 73 -5.49 20.29 -5.72
CA TYR A 73 -5.04 20.10 -7.09
C TYR A 73 -5.60 21.17 -8.04
N VAL A 74 -6.91 21.43 -7.99
CA VAL A 74 -7.59 22.36 -8.89
C VAL A 74 -7.31 23.82 -8.53
N TYR A 75 -7.51 24.20 -7.27
CA TYR A 75 -7.51 25.59 -6.83
C TYR A 75 -6.23 26.05 -6.15
N GLY A 76 -5.28 25.15 -5.89
CA GLY A 76 -4.09 25.47 -5.13
C GLY A 76 -4.40 25.88 -3.68
N ASN A 77 -3.36 26.34 -2.98
CA ASN A 77 -3.41 26.93 -1.66
C ASN A 77 -2.17 27.82 -1.48
N GLU A 78 -2.35 29.14 -1.58
CA GLU A 78 -1.27 30.13 -1.43
C GLU A 78 -0.52 29.97 -0.09
N SER A 79 -1.23 29.63 1.00
CA SER A 79 -0.60 29.43 2.31
C SER A 79 0.30 28.19 2.38
N ALA A 80 0.08 27.23 1.47
CA ALA A 80 0.94 26.06 1.31
C ALA A 80 1.99 26.23 0.19
N GLY A 81 2.02 27.39 -0.48
CA GLY A 81 2.90 27.65 -1.62
C GLY A 81 2.57 26.79 -2.84
N VAL A 82 1.29 26.46 -3.04
CA VAL A 82 0.80 25.68 -4.18
C VAL A 82 -0.11 26.55 -5.02
N ASP A 83 0.28 26.85 -6.25
CA ASP A 83 -0.55 27.63 -7.18
C ASP A 83 -1.71 26.77 -7.74
N SER A 84 -2.71 27.40 -8.34
CA SER A 84 -3.81 26.68 -8.96
C SER A 84 -3.40 25.90 -10.20
N GLU A 85 -4.22 24.92 -10.61
CA GLU A 85 -3.90 24.05 -11.74
C GLU A 85 -3.57 24.81 -13.03
N ASP A 86 -4.34 25.85 -13.36
CA ASP A 86 -4.08 26.70 -14.54
C ASP A 86 -2.75 27.42 -14.48
N ASP A 87 -2.41 28.01 -13.33
CA ASP A 87 -1.14 28.70 -13.17
C ASP A 87 0.02 27.70 -13.24
N ARG A 88 -0.07 26.59 -12.49
CA ARG A 88 0.98 25.55 -12.46
C ARG A 88 1.23 24.90 -13.83
N LEU A 89 0.20 24.75 -14.66
CA LEU A 89 0.33 24.09 -15.96
C LEU A 89 0.58 25.06 -17.12
N THR A 90 0.11 26.31 -17.04
CA THR A 90 0.06 27.20 -18.23
C THR A 90 0.52 28.63 -18.01
N ASN A 91 0.93 29.02 -16.80
CA ASN A 91 1.52 30.33 -16.55
C ASN A 91 3.05 30.25 -16.53
N PRO A 92 3.77 30.77 -17.55
CA PRO A 92 5.23 30.72 -17.59
C PRO A 92 5.93 31.43 -16.44
N GLU A 93 5.28 32.41 -15.80
CA GLU A 93 5.84 33.10 -14.63
C GLU A 93 5.80 32.22 -13.38
N ALA A 94 4.86 31.28 -13.31
CA ALA A 94 4.73 30.27 -12.27
C ALA A 94 5.42 28.93 -12.64
N GLY A 95 6.15 28.87 -13.76
CA GLY A 95 6.83 27.66 -14.24
C GLY A 95 6.01 26.77 -15.19
N GLY A 96 4.79 27.19 -15.54
CA GLY A 96 3.91 26.53 -16.51
C GLY A 96 4.33 26.70 -17.98
N LEU A 97 3.65 26.00 -18.90
CA LEU A 97 3.93 26.08 -20.34
C LEU A 97 3.33 27.35 -20.98
N ASP A 98 4.07 28.02 -21.87
CA ASP A 98 3.43 28.95 -22.80
C ASP A 98 2.56 28.15 -23.79
N VAL A 99 1.32 28.62 -24.01
CA VAL A 99 0.40 28.02 -24.98
C VAL A 99 -0.27 29.07 -25.85
N ARG A 100 0.12 29.09 -27.12
CA ARG A 100 -0.35 30.06 -28.12
C ARG A 100 -0.62 29.39 -29.47
N GLU A 101 -1.41 30.07 -30.30
CA GLU A 101 -1.62 29.63 -31.68
C GLU A 101 -0.32 29.76 -32.47
N CYS A 102 -0.12 28.87 -33.45
CA CYS A 102 1.03 28.91 -34.35
C CYS A 102 0.51 28.88 -35.79
N ALA A 103 0.70 29.98 -36.53
CA ALA A 103 0.33 30.09 -37.94
C ALA A 103 1.43 29.53 -38.86
N THR A 104 2.67 29.43 -38.39
CA THR A 104 3.81 28.92 -39.17
C THR A 104 4.59 27.84 -38.41
N ALA A 105 5.33 27.02 -39.16
CA ALA A 105 6.25 26.03 -38.59
C ALA A 105 7.38 26.69 -37.77
N GLU A 106 7.75 27.93 -38.09
CA GLU A 106 8.77 28.67 -37.34
C GLU A 106 8.24 29.10 -35.97
N GLU A 107 7.00 29.59 -35.91
CA GLU A 107 6.33 29.91 -34.63
C GLU A 107 6.17 28.67 -33.75
N ALA A 108 5.77 27.54 -34.34
CA ALA A 108 5.67 26.26 -33.63
C ALA A 108 7.04 25.79 -33.11
N TRP A 109 8.10 25.96 -33.90
CA TRP A 109 9.45 25.66 -33.46
C TRP A 109 9.89 26.52 -32.27
N GLN A 110 9.65 27.84 -32.30
CA GLN A 110 9.97 28.72 -31.17
C GLN A 110 9.16 28.36 -29.93
N LEU A 111 7.86 28.09 -30.08
CA LEU A 111 7.03 27.61 -28.96
C LEU A 111 7.59 26.32 -28.36
N GLY A 112 8.01 25.36 -29.20
CA GLY A 112 8.66 24.15 -28.73
C GLY A 112 9.95 24.40 -27.96
N LYS A 113 10.73 25.45 -28.29
CA LYS A 113 11.91 25.82 -27.50
C LYS A 113 11.56 26.36 -26.12
N GLU A 114 10.53 27.20 -26.05
CA GLU A 114 10.02 27.77 -24.80
C GLU A 114 9.47 26.67 -23.89
N GLN A 115 8.67 25.74 -24.43
CA GLN A 115 8.09 24.62 -23.67
C GLN A 115 9.14 23.61 -23.19
N ARG A 116 10.18 23.30 -23.99
CA ARG A 116 11.29 22.42 -23.58
C ARG A 116 12.11 23.02 -22.45
N GLY A 117 12.38 24.31 -22.51
CA GLY A 117 13.38 24.95 -21.67
C GLY A 117 14.76 24.31 -21.83
N ALA A 118 15.54 24.26 -20.74
CA ALA A 118 16.93 23.84 -20.79
C ALA A 118 17.45 23.20 -19.50
N ILE A 119 18.50 22.37 -19.62
CA ILE A 119 19.21 21.73 -18.50
C ILE A 119 20.73 21.83 -18.69
N VAL A 120 21.46 22.08 -17.59
CA VAL A 120 22.93 22.09 -17.56
C VAL A 120 23.44 20.69 -17.16
N PRO A 121 24.14 19.95 -18.04
CA PRO A 121 24.52 18.57 -17.76
C PRO A 121 25.46 18.39 -16.55
N THR A 122 26.30 19.39 -16.26
CA THR A 122 27.33 19.30 -15.22
C THR A 122 26.82 19.61 -13.82
N SER A 123 25.86 20.55 -13.70
CA SER A 123 25.30 20.97 -12.41
C SER A 123 23.90 20.41 -12.14
N GLY A 124 23.21 19.91 -13.16
CA GLY A 124 21.82 19.47 -13.06
C GLY A 124 20.81 20.60 -12.93
N ARG A 125 21.25 21.88 -12.96
CA ARG A 125 20.34 23.02 -12.92
C ARG A 125 19.45 23.00 -14.17
N MET A 126 18.15 23.14 -13.96
CA MET A 126 17.13 22.99 -15.00
C MET A 126 16.11 24.12 -14.87
N ALA A 127 15.58 24.55 -16.01
CA ALA A 127 14.37 25.34 -16.12
C ALA A 127 13.63 24.78 -17.33
N ALA A 128 12.67 23.89 -17.11
CA ALA A 128 12.10 23.05 -18.15
C ALA A 128 10.58 22.97 -17.97
N PRO A 129 9.83 23.95 -18.50
CA PRO A 129 8.41 24.11 -18.19
C PRO A 129 7.58 22.85 -18.40
N ALA A 130 7.81 22.12 -19.50
CA ALA A 130 7.10 20.86 -19.75
C ALA A 130 7.41 19.76 -18.73
N PHE A 131 8.63 19.69 -18.20
CA PHE A 131 9.02 18.74 -17.15
C PHE A 131 8.47 19.18 -15.80
N ASP A 132 8.63 20.46 -15.47
CA ASP A 132 8.22 21.04 -14.21
C ASP A 132 6.68 20.87 -14.05
N SER A 133 5.90 21.27 -15.04
CA SER A 133 4.44 21.04 -15.05
C SER A 133 4.03 19.56 -15.04
N ALA A 134 4.83 18.66 -15.61
CA ALA A 134 4.52 17.22 -15.56
C ALA A 134 4.79 16.62 -14.16
N LEU A 135 5.70 17.19 -13.38
CA LEU A 135 5.97 16.74 -12.02
C LEU A 135 4.95 17.28 -11.00
N GLU A 136 4.18 18.30 -11.33
CA GLU A 136 3.18 18.92 -10.45
C GLU A 136 2.05 17.99 -9.96
N VAL A 137 1.76 16.93 -10.72
CA VAL A 137 0.80 15.88 -10.27
C VAL A 137 1.32 15.12 -9.03
N PHE A 138 2.65 15.11 -8.83
CA PHE A 138 3.32 14.40 -7.74
C PHE A 138 3.77 15.30 -6.60
N SER A 139 3.72 16.62 -6.76
CA SER A 139 4.15 17.61 -5.76
C SER A 139 3.17 17.73 -4.58
N LEU A 140 1.94 17.25 -4.74
CA LEU A 140 0.85 17.38 -3.77
C LEU A 140 0.91 16.32 -2.66
N VAL A 141 1.90 16.45 -1.77
CA VAL A 141 2.09 15.55 -0.63
C VAL A 141 1.72 16.25 0.68
N SER A 142 0.77 15.68 1.40
CA SER A 142 0.36 16.14 2.73
C SER A 142 1.29 15.61 3.84
N ALA A 143 1.26 16.23 5.02
CA ALA A 143 2.04 15.77 6.17
C ALA A 143 1.67 14.32 6.60
N GLY A 144 2.61 13.59 7.19
CA GLY A 144 2.41 12.16 7.53
C GLY A 144 1.33 11.87 8.59
N VAL A 145 0.91 12.87 9.36
CA VAL A 145 -0.09 12.73 10.44
C VAL A 145 -1.52 12.98 9.97
N THR A 146 -1.70 13.75 8.90
CA THR A 146 -3.03 14.07 8.36
C THR A 146 -3.58 12.91 7.52
N PRO A 147 -4.90 12.65 7.54
CA PRO A 147 -5.51 11.66 6.66
C PRO A 147 -5.67 12.15 5.21
N HIS A 148 -5.55 13.46 4.92
CA HIS A 148 -5.71 14.01 3.58
C HIS A 148 -4.68 13.41 2.62
N GLY A 149 -5.10 12.85 1.48
CA GLY A 149 -4.21 12.26 0.48
C GLY A 149 -3.38 11.05 0.92
N LYS A 150 -3.81 10.35 1.97
CA LYS A 150 -3.12 9.15 2.47
C LYS A 150 -3.86 7.86 2.11
N ALA A 151 -3.09 6.78 1.93
CA ALA A 151 -3.61 5.44 2.14
C ALA A 151 -3.65 5.17 3.65
N TYR A 152 -4.44 4.18 4.06
CA TYR A 152 -4.57 3.87 5.49
C TYR A 152 -3.21 3.52 6.10
N GLY A 153 -2.35 2.80 5.37
CA GLY A 153 -1.06 2.38 5.90
C GLY A 153 -1.11 1.06 6.66
N GLY A 154 0.01 0.73 7.29
CA GLY A 154 0.21 -0.52 8.01
C GLY A 154 1.43 -0.44 8.92
N TRP A 155 1.85 -1.57 9.48
CA TRP A 155 3.09 -1.68 10.24
C TRP A 155 4.29 -1.68 9.30
N GLN A 156 4.90 -0.51 9.17
CA GLN A 156 6.02 -0.28 8.26
C GLN A 156 7.36 -0.31 9.00
N PRO A 157 8.46 -0.73 8.34
CA PRO A 157 9.79 -0.67 8.92
C PRO A 157 10.23 0.78 9.12
N THR A 158 10.82 1.07 10.28
CA THR A 158 11.30 2.42 10.64
C THR A 158 12.81 2.53 10.62
N PRO A 159 13.39 3.68 10.23
CA PRO A 159 14.84 3.93 10.31
C PRO A 159 15.42 3.64 11.71
N ALA A 160 16.67 3.19 11.75
CA ALA A 160 17.37 3.02 13.03
C ALA A 160 17.57 4.38 13.72
N VAL A 161 17.43 4.39 15.04
CA VAL A 161 17.66 5.58 15.86
C VAL A 161 19.16 5.69 16.14
N LEU A 162 19.76 6.81 15.74
CA LEU A 162 21.18 7.13 15.97
C LEU A 162 21.40 7.87 17.30
N GLY A 163 20.37 8.56 17.80
CA GLY A 163 20.42 9.33 19.03
C GLY A 163 19.23 10.28 19.19
N ASP A 164 19.34 11.18 20.14
CA ASP A 164 18.43 12.31 20.35
C ASP A 164 19.05 13.56 19.69
N CYS A 165 18.23 14.38 19.03
CA CYS A 165 18.64 15.67 18.48
C CYS A 165 18.97 16.69 19.58
N GLY A 166 18.55 16.43 20.83
CA GLY A 166 18.63 17.38 21.93
C GLY A 166 17.55 18.47 21.82
N GLY A 167 17.37 19.25 22.89
CA GLY A 167 16.56 20.47 22.87
C GLY A 167 15.15 20.37 23.47
N ALA A 168 14.66 19.20 23.92
CA ALA A 168 13.35 19.13 24.55
C ALA A 168 13.32 19.90 25.90
N THR A 169 12.76 21.12 25.89
CA THR A 169 12.42 21.86 27.11
C THR A 169 10.90 21.85 27.30
N GLY A 170 10.39 20.96 28.16
CA GLY A 170 8.95 20.88 28.48
C GLY A 170 8.26 19.64 27.90
N ASN A 171 7.01 19.80 27.42
CA ASN A 171 6.19 18.73 26.82
C ASN A 171 6.49 18.47 25.33
N GLU A 172 7.54 19.08 24.78
CA GLU A 172 7.95 18.86 23.38
C GLU A 172 8.61 17.49 23.22
N ILE A 173 8.28 16.81 22.12
CA ILE A 173 8.88 15.52 21.77
C ILE A 173 10.33 15.79 21.37
N PRO A 174 11.34 15.17 22.01
CA PRO A 174 12.72 15.28 21.57
C PRO A 174 12.83 14.84 20.11
N GLY A 175 13.47 15.64 19.27
CA GLY A 175 13.76 15.23 17.90
C GLY A 175 14.61 13.95 17.94
N ILE A 176 14.30 12.96 17.11
CA ILE A 176 15.05 11.71 17.06
C ILE A 176 15.96 11.74 15.83
N ASP A 177 17.23 11.38 16.02
CA ASP A 177 18.18 11.22 14.91
C ASP A 177 17.96 9.86 14.22
N TYR A 178 17.71 9.87 12.92
CA TYR A 178 17.42 8.66 12.14
C TYR A 178 18.45 8.39 11.05
N GLU A 179 18.82 7.12 10.90
CA GLU A 179 19.65 6.66 9.78
C GLU A 179 18.80 6.44 8.51
N ILE A 180 18.87 7.38 7.57
CA ILE A 180 18.22 7.24 6.25
C ILE A 180 19.13 6.44 5.32
N LYS A 181 18.58 5.46 4.60
CA LYS A 181 19.35 4.64 3.64
C LYS A 181 18.51 4.15 2.46
N PHE A 182 19.20 3.83 1.37
CA PHE A 182 18.64 3.35 0.11
C PHE A 182 19.48 2.19 -0.42
N THR A 183 18.82 1.19 -0.99
CA THR A 183 19.46 0.02 -1.58
C THR A 183 19.12 -0.06 -3.06
N ARG A 184 20.09 -0.42 -3.88
CA ARG A 184 19.90 -0.61 -5.32
C ARG A 184 19.11 -1.90 -5.55
N LEU A 185 18.16 -1.91 -6.49
CA LEU A 185 17.27 -3.04 -6.77
C LEU A 185 18.02 -4.30 -7.24
N ASP A 186 19.20 -4.13 -7.85
CA ASP A 186 20.09 -5.23 -8.22
C ASP A 186 20.94 -5.77 -7.04
N GLY A 187 20.79 -5.19 -5.85
CA GLY A 187 21.52 -5.56 -4.63
C GLY A 187 23.00 -5.17 -4.62
N THR A 188 23.49 -4.43 -5.62
CA THR A 188 24.93 -4.16 -5.79
C THR A 188 25.45 -2.99 -4.96
N ALA A 189 24.57 -2.11 -4.49
CA ALA A 189 24.96 -0.89 -3.77
C ALA A 189 23.94 -0.46 -2.71
N THR A 190 24.43 0.20 -1.66
CA THR A 190 23.64 0.85 -0.62
C THR A 190 24.20 2.26 -0.36
N THR A 191 23.32 3.25 -0.24
CA THR A 191 23.64 4.63 0.12
C THR A 191 23.05 4.92 1.49
N THR A 192 23.88 5.31 2.46
CA THR A 192 23.46 5.64 3.84
C THR A 192 23.83 7.09 4.16
N TYR A 193 22.93 7.79 4.84
CA TYR A 193 23.09 9.18 5.25
C TYR A 193 23.36 9.29 6.76
N PRO A 194 24.13 10.31 7.20
CA PRO A 194 24.70 10.34 8.54
C PRO A 194 23.69 10.63 9.67
N GLY A 195 22.51 11.17 9.36
CA GLY A 195 21.44 11.44 10.33
C GLY A 195 20.43 12.49 9.84
N THR A 196 19.44 12.81 10.66
CA THR A 196 18.33 13.74 10.38
C THR A 196 18.25 14.94 11.33
N CYS A 197 19.10 15.03 12.36
CA CYS A 197 19.02 16.12 13.32
C CYS A 197 19.56 17.47 12.80
N PRO A 198 18.76 18.55 12.81
CA PRO A 198 19.21 19.88 12.40
C PRO A 198 20.32 20.42 13.28
N ASP A 199 20.26 20.20 14.60
CA ASP A 199 21.24 20.72 15.56
C ASP A 199 22.61 20.03 15.46
N ILE A 200 22.63 18.80 14.92
CA ILE A 200 23.86 18.02 14.72
C ILE A 200 24.45 18.28 13.32
N TYR A 201 23.60 18.38 12.29
CA TYR A 201 24.02 18.42 10.89
C TYR A 201 23.72 19.73 10.17
N GLY A 202 23.36 20.81 10.86
CA GLY A 202 23.05 22.12 10.26
C GLY A 202 24.16 22.60 9.32
N GLY A 203 23.84 22.84 8.04
CA GLY A 203 24.81 23.19 6.99
C GLY A 203 25.70 22.04 6.49
N GLY A 204 25.47 20.80 6.96
CA GLY A 204 26.28 19.61 6.69
C GLY A 204 25.56 18.53 5.86
N PRO A 205 26.11 17.31 5.79
CA PRO A 205 25.62 16.23 4.92
C PRO A 205 24.41 15.45 5.45
N GLY A 206 23.86 15.81 6.63
CA GLY A 206 22.67 15.19 7.19
C GLY A 206 21.41 15.48 6.36
N VAL A 207 20.42 14.60 6.46
CA VAL A 207 19.17 14.68 5.70
C VAL A 207 18.22 15.67 6.38
N TYR A 208 17.86 16.72 5.66
CA TYR A 208 16.78 17.62 6.04
C TYR A 208 15.42 16.96 5.77
N GLN A 209 15.23 16.42 4.56
CA GLN A 209 14.03 15.70 4.18
C GLN A 209 14.29 14.77 3.00
N VAL A 210 13.49 13.71 2.89
CA VAL A 210 13.41 12.87 1.68
C VAL A 210 12.11 13.20 1.00
N LEU A 211 12.20 13.75 -0.21
CA LEU A 211 11.03 13.93 -1.08
C LEU A 211 10.89 12.67 -1.92
N ASP A 212 9.77 11.97 -1.72
CA ASP A 212 9.47 10.70 -2.36
C ASP A 212 8.65 10.92 -3.64
N TYR A 213 9.33 11.26 -4.74
CA TYR A 213 8.69 11.43 -6.04
C TYR A 213 8.64 10.10 -6.83
N PRO A 214 7.77 9.96 -7.83
CA PRO A 214 7.59 8.68 -8.55
C PRO A 214 8.79 8.27 -9.42
N LEU A 215 9.54 9.24 -9.95
CA LEU A 215 10.73 8.92 -10.76
C LEU A 215 11.95 8.61 -9.89
N GLY A 216 11.99 9.12 -8.67
CA GLY A 216 13.13 8.94 -7.77
C GLY A 216 12.97 9.64 -6.44
N TYR A 217 13.81 9.26 -5.50
CA TYR A 217 13.93 9.89 -4.19
C TYR A 217 14.87 11.09 -4.29
N TYR A 218 14.45 12.24 -3.78
CA TYR A 218 15.29 13.43 -3.67
C TYR A 218 15.65 13.60 -2.21
N VAL A 219 16.90 13.33 -1.88
CA VAL A 219 17.41 13.44 -0.51
C VAL A 219 18.00 14.82 -0.34
N VAL A 220 17.21 15.71 0.27
CA VAL A 220 17.61 17.09 0.55
C VAL A 220 18.44 17.11 1.83
N LYS A 221 19.65 17.65 1.75
CA LYS A 221 20.58 17.75 2.88
C LYS A 221 20.49 19.13 3.54
N PHE A 222 20.88 19.23 4.80
CA PHE A 222 20.99 20.50 5.52
C PHE A 222 22.00 21.48 4.89
N SER A 223 22.94 21.00 4.07
CA SER A 223 23.82 21.83 3.25
C SER A 223 23.13 22.50 2.05
N GLY A 224 21.89 22.12 1.74
CA GLY A 224 21.17 22.51 0.51
C GLY A 224 21.48 21.62 -0.70
N ALA A 225 22.44 20.68 -0.59
CA ALA A 225 22.68 19.70 -1.64
C ALA A 225 21.54 18.68 -1.73
N VAL A 226 21.22 18.24 -2.95
CA VAL A 226 20.15 17.27 -3.22
C VAL A 226 20.73 16.08 -3.96
N ASP A 227 20.56 14.88 -3.43
CA ASP A 227 20.86 13.64 -4.16
C ASP A 227 19.60 13.10 -4.82
N TYR A 228 19.67 12.74 -6.10
CA TYR A 228 18.59 12.07 -6.82
C TYR A 228 18.87 10.57 -6.96
N LEU A 229 17.93 9.74 -6.50
CA LEU A 229 18.01 8.28 -6.57
C LEU A 229 16.80 7.74 -7.35
N SER A 230 17.00 7.34 -8.61
CA SER A 230 15.90 6.84 -9.44
C SER A 230 15.24 5.58 -8.89
N LYS A 231 13.91 5.56 -8.80
CA LYS A 231 13.11 4.41 -8.37
C LYS A 231 13.16 3.22 -9.33
N ALA A 232 13.66 3.43 -10.55
CA ALA A 232 13.92 2.34 -11.49
C ALA A 232 15.07 1.43 -11.05
N VAL A 233 15.95 1.93 -10.18
CA VAL A 233 17.14 1.20 -9.72
C VAL A 233 17.37 1.28 -8.21
N TRP A 234 16.65 2.13 -7.46
CA TRP A 234 16.77 2.26 -6.01
C TRP A 234 15.44 2.04 -5.29
N ILE A 235 15.51 1.49 -4.08
CA ILE A 235 14.43 1.43 -3.10
C ILE A 235 14.93 1.99 -1.76
N GLN A 236 14.05 2.63 -1.00
CA GLN A 236 14.39 3.11 0.34
C GLN A 236 14.43 1.93 1.34
N GLY A 237 15.38 1.95 2.27
CA GLY A 237 15.60 0.86 3.23
C GLY A 237 16.51 -0.26 2.69
N PRO A 238 16.45 -1.48 3.26
CA PRO A 238 15.52 -1.95 4.31
C PRO A 238 15.89 -1.46 5.72
N TYR A 239 14.99 -0.78 6.42
CA TYR A 239 15.32 -0.08 7.68
C TYR A 239 15.39 -0.94 8.94
N SER A 240 16.34 -0.66 9.84
CA SER A 240 16.74 -1.43 11.06
C SER A 240 16.12 -1.00 12.41
N GLY A 241 15.19 -0.04 12.45
CA GLY A 241 14.62 0.53 13.67
C GLY A 241 13.34 -0.12 14.21
N GLY A 242 12.93 -1.28 13.68
CA GLY A 242 11.71 -1.98 14.05
C GLY A 242 10.46 -1.55 13.27
N SER A 243 9.27 -1.77 13.84
CA SER A 243 7.99 -1.55 13.15
C SER A 243 7.17 -0.44 13.80
N GLN A 244 6.54 0.40 12.99
CA GLN A 244 5.57 1.39 13.45
C GLN A 244 4.35 1.44 12.52
N LEU A 245 3.16 1.56 13.10
CA LEU A 245 1.94 1.84 12.34
C LEU A 245 2.00 3.26 11.78
N ARG A 246 1.96 3.40 10.46
CA ARG A 246 2.12 4.70 9.77
C ARG A 246 1.20 4.77 8.55
N LYS A 247 0.61 5.94 8.31
CA LYS A 247 -0.09 6.25 7.05
C LYS A 247 0.96 6.43 5.95
N THR A 248 0.64 6.06 4.71
CA THR A 248 1.53 6.20 3.55
C THR A 248 0.88 7.11 2.50
N HIS A 249 1.68 7.63 1.56
CA HIS A 249 1.17 8.48 0.47
C HIS A 249 0.14 7.72 -0.38
N GLY A 250 -1.07 8.25 -0.53
CA GLY A 250 -2.16 7.51 -1.18
C GLY A 250 -2.00 7.33 -2.68
N GLY A 251 -1.28 8.23 -3.35
CA GLY A 251 -1.09 8.19 -4.80
C GLY A 251 -2.39 8.39 -5.59
N HIS A 252 -3.28 9.28 -5.12
CA HIS A 252 -4.59 9.51 -5.70
C HIS A 252 -4.54 10.29 -7.01
N VAL A 253 -3.89 11.46 -7.00
CA VAL A 253 -3.87 12.39 -8.15
C VAL A 253 -3.22 11.73 -9.35
N GLU A 254 -2.21 10.91 -9.12
CA GLU A 254 -1.50 10.14 -10.13
C GLU A 254 -2.40 9.12 -10.84
N ARG A 255 -3.22 8.40 -10.07
CA ARG A 255 -4.18 7.43 -10.61
C ARG A 255 -5.37 8.12 -11.26
N ILE A 256 -5.79 9.28 -10.75
CA ILE A 256 -6.80 10.13 -11.36
C ILE A 256 -6.28 10.68 -12.71
N ALA A 257 -5.03 11.13 -12.76
CA ALA A 257 -4.37 11.60 -13.97
C ALA A 257 -4.26 10.49 -15.03
N ASN A 258 -3.87 9.28 -14.61
CA ASN A 258 -3.88 8.10 -15.49
C ASN A 258 -5.30 7.78 -15.99
N ARG A 259 -6.30 7.87 -15.11
CA ARG A 259 -7.70 7.66 -15.48
C ARG A 259 -8.17 8.68 -16.51
N PHE A 260 -7.87 9.96 -16.29
CA PHE A 260 -8.18 11.05 -17.21
C PHE A 260 -7.49 10.85 -18.57
N ALA A 261 -6.20 10.53 -18.58
CA ALA A 261 -5.46 10.24 -19.82
C ALA A 261 -6.08 9.08 -20.60
N GLY A 262 -6.59 8.06 -19.90
CA GLY A 262 -7.29 6.92 -20.50
C GLY A 262 -8.64 7.24 -21.15
N GLU A 263 -9.15 8.47 -21.03
CA GLU A 263 -10.42 8.87 -21.64
C GLU A 263 -10.26 9.38 -23.07
N PHE A 264 -9.05 9.72 -23.52
CA PHE A 264 -8.75 10.26 -24.86
C PHE A 264 -8.74 9.19 -25.97
N ARG A 265 -9.80 8.40 -26.02
CA ARG A 265 -10.00 7.28 -26.94
C ARG A 265 -10.88 7.62 -28.15
N GLY A 266 -11.18 8.90 -28.34
CA GLY A 266 -12.30 9.38 -29.15
C GLY A 266 -13.57 9.52 -28.30
N SER A 267 -14.52 10.31 -28.77
CA SER A 267 -15.78 10.54 -28.08
C SER A 267 -16.53 9.23 -27.84
N THR A 268 -17.37 9.20 -26.82
CA THR A 268 -18.19 8.03 -26.48
C THR A 268 -19.00 7.53 -27.68
N GLN A 269 -19.52 8.44 -28.51
CA GLN A 269 -20.25 8.08 -29.74
C GLN A 269 -19.34 7.45 -30.79
N GLN A 270 -18.17 8.04 -31.07
CA GLN A 270 -17.21 7.48 -32.03
C GLN A 270 -16.78 6.06 -31.63
N VAL A 271 -16.48 5.82 -30.35
CA VAL A 271 -16.13 4.48 -29.86
C VAL A 271 -17.29 3.51 -30.06
N GLN A 272 -18.54 3.90 -29.74
CA GLN A 272 -19.72 3.07 -29.99
C GLN A 272 -19.93 2.76 -31.47
N ASP A 273 -19.69 3.73 -32.34
CA ASP A 273 -19.78 3.57 -33.79
C ASP A 273 -18.67 2.66 -34.32
N GLU A 274 -17.45 2.73 -33.78
CA GLU A 274 -16.35 1.82 -34.12
C GLU A 274 -16.68 0.37 -33.79
N VAL A 275 -17.23 0.12 -32.58
CA VAL A 275 -17.73 -1.22 -32.18
C VAL A 275 -18.82 -1.71 -33.12
N SER A 276 -19.77 -0.83 -33.47
CA SER A 276 -20.96 -1.22 -34.22
C SER A 276 -20.71 -1.42 -35.72
N ASN A 277 -19.78 -0.67 -36.31
CA ASN A 277 -19.56 -0.62 -37.75
C ASN A 277 -18.33 -1.40 -38.23
N GLY A 278 -17.57 -2.02 -37.32
CA GLY A 278 -16.35 -2.74 -37.65
C GLY A 278 -15.24 -1.83 -38.19
N ALA A 279 -15.24 -0.56 -37.79
CA ALA A 279 -14.15 0.36 -38.10
C ALA A 279 -12.88 -0.03 -37.33
N ALA A 280 -11.73 0.57 -37.67
CA ALA A 280 -10.50 0.33 -36.93
C ALA A 280 -10.67 0.78 -35.48
N TRP A 281 -10.59 -0.17 -34.55
CA TRP A 281 -10.72 0.07 -33.11
C TRP A 281 -9.73 1.13 -32.64
N LEU A 282 -10.24 2.18 -31.98
CA LEU A 282 -9.51 3.34 -31.49
C LEU A 282 -8.83 4.14 -32.60
N GLY A 283 -9.40 4.17 -33.81
CA GLY A 283 -8.87 4.93 -34.94
C GLY A 283 -8.87 6.45 -34.72
N ASN A 284 -9.73 6.94 -33.82
CA ASN A 284 -9.83 8.36 -33.45
C ASN A 284 -9.11 8.72 -32.14
N ALA A 285 -8.45 7.75 -31.49
CA ALA A 285 -7.80 7.94 -30.20
C ALA A 285 -6.44 8.65 -30.32
N PHE A 286 -5.98 9.23 -29.21
CA PHE A 286 -4.58 9.62 -29.07
C PHE A 286 -3.71 8.35 -29.05
N ASP A 287 -2.66 8.27 -29.90
CA ASP A 287 -1.79 7.08 -29.99
C ASP A 287 -0.79 7.05 -28.81
N VAL A 288 -1.27 6.61 -27.66
CA VAL A 288 -0.49 6.45 -26.42
C VAL A 288 0.72 5.54 -26.65
N ARG A 289 0.54 4.47 -27.43
CA ARG A 289 1.63 3.54 -27.75
C ARG A 289 2.78 4.25 -28.45
N GLN A 290 2.52 5.05 -29.50
CA GLN A 290 3.59 5.79 -30.17
C GLN A 290 4.16 6.89 -29.28
N PHE A 291 3.32 7.65 -28.58
CA PHE A 291 3.76 8.70 -27.66
C PHE A 291 4.77 8.15 -26.65
N MET A 292 4.39 7.07 -25.97
CA MET A 292 5.23 6.41 -24.95
C MET A 292 6.46 5.73 -25.53
N ARG A 293 6.65 5.61 -26.85
CA ARG A 293 7.84 4.97 -27.44
C ARG A 293 8.82 5.97 -28.03
N LEU A 294 8.31 7.03 -28.64
CA LEU A 294 9.10 8.04 -29.32
C LEU A 294 9.93 8.86 -28.32
N PRO A 295 10.98 9.57 -28.79
CA PRO A 295 11.62 10.59 -27.97
C PRO A 295 10.57 11.58 -27.47
N TYR A 296 10.67 11.98 -26.19
CA TYR A 296 9.78 13.03 -25.72
C TYR A 296 10.23 14.35 -26.33
N TYR A 297 9.47 14.88 -27.28
CA TYR A 297 9.86 16.07 -28.02
C TYR A 297 9.91 17.34 -27.16
N LEU A 298 9.38 17.30 -25.94
CA LEU A 298 9.43 18.38 -24.97
C LEU A 298 10.51 18.17 -23.89
N ALA A 299 11.38 17.18 -24.04
CA ALA A 299 12.54 17.01 -23.16
C ALA A 299 13.46 18.24 -23.19
N PRO A 300 14.06 18.63 -22.04
CA PRO A 300 14.85 19.84 -21.94
C PRO A 300 16.07 19.79 -22.85
N SER A 301 16.38 20.92 -23.47
CA SER A 301 17.55 21.05 -24.34
C SER A 301 18.81 21.30 -23.52
N ILE A 302 19.97 20.93 -24.06
CA ILE A 302 21.25 21.25 -23.42
C ILE A 302 21.45 22.78 -23.27
N ALA A 303 21.98 23.22 -22.14
CA ALA A 303 22.27 24.63 -21.85
C ALA A 303 23.75 24.90 -21.58
N LEU A 304 24.19 26.12 -21.89
CA LEU A 304 25.42 26.70 -21.33
C LEU A 304 25.11 27.43 -20.02
N ASP A 305 25.97 27.29 -19.02
CA ASP A 305 25.87 28.04 -17.78
C ASP A 305 26.28 29.51 -18.03
N ALA A 306 25.30 30.41 -18.09
CA ALA A 306 25.49 31.82 -18.38
C ALA A 306 25.52 32.71 -17.11
N GLY A 307 25.48 32.12 -15.91
CA GLY A 307 25.41 32.83 -14.62
C GLY A 307 24.43 32.16 -13.64
N ALA A 308 24.27 32.73 -12.43
CA ALA A 308 23.46 32.14 -11.36
C ALA A 308 21.96 31.99 -11.71
N ASP A 309 21.40 32.93 -12.47
CA ASP A 309 19.94 33.08 -12.64
C ASP A 309 19.47 32.93 -14.10
N SER A 310 20.32 32.49 -15.04
CA SER A 310 19.91 32.32 -16.44
C SER A 310 20.50 31.08 -17.11
N LEU A 311 19.63 30.36 -17.84
CA LEU A 311 19.98 29.23 -18.68
C LEU A 311 19.79 29.61 -20.14
N THR A 312 20.85 29.48 -20.94
CA THR A 312 20.75 29.68 -22.39
C THR A 312 20.73 28.33 -23.09
N PRO A 313 19.59 27.89 -23.65
CA PRO A 313 19.54 26.65 -24.40
C PRO A 313 20.38 26.76 -25.67
N VAL A 314 21.01 25.66 -26.05
CA VAL A 314 21.81 25.54 -27.27
C VAL A 314 21.05 24.67 -28.27
N TYR A 315 20.83 25.22 -29.46
CA TYR A 315 20.24 24.51 -30.57
C TYR A 315 21.26 24.48 -31.72
N PRO A 316 21.87 23.32 -32.01
CA PRO A 316 22.85 23.22 -33.08
C PRO A 316 22.24 23.60 -34.44
N VAL A 317 22.86 24.55 -35.12
CA VAL A 317 22.46 25.01 -36.44
C VAL A 317 23.39 24.49 -37.52
N GLY A 318 22.87 24.29 -38.72
CA GLY A 318 23.66 23.96 -39.89
C GLY A 318 22.95 24.36 -41.18
N GLY A 319 23.64 24.21 -42.30
CA GLY A 319 23.11 24.62 -43.59
C GLY A 319 24.19 24.96 -44.61
N GLY A 320 23.75 25.34 -45.81
CA GLY A 320 24.60 25.66 -46.94
C GLY A 320 23.86 25.45 -48.26
N ASN A 321 24.60 25.45 -49.37
CA ASN A 321 24.04 25.03 -50.65
C ASN A 321 24.13 23.51 -50.76
N ALA A 322 22.98 22.84 -50.68
CA ALA A 322 22.90 21.39 -50.82
C ALA A 322 22.78 20.96 -52.28
N SER A 323 23.36 19.81 -52.61
CA SER A 323 23.18 19.11 -53.89
C SER A 323 22.49 17.77 -53.65
N PRO A 324 21.85 17.17 -54.67
CA PRO A 324 21.29 15.84 -54.51
C PRO A 324 22.36 14.83 -54.05
N ARG A 325 22.03 14.02 -53.05
CA ARG A 325 22.90 13.02 -52.39
C ARG A 325 24.14 13.60 -51.72
N SER A 326 24.05 14.82 -51.18
CA SER A 326 25.13 15.44 -50.40
C SER A 326 24.80 15.48 -48.91
N ILE A 327 25.81 15.22 -48.07
CA ILE A 327 25.73 15.49 -46.63
C ILE A 327 25.76 17.01 -46.42
N VAL A 328 24.74 17.52 -45.75
CA VAL A 328 24.56 18.94 -45.41
C VAL A 328 25.14 19.26 -44.03
N GLY A 329 25.14 18.28 -43.12
CA GLY A 329 25.95 18.36 -41.91
C GLY A 329 25.90 17.10 -41.05
N GLN A 330 26.78 17.08 -40.07
CA GLN A 330 26.97 15.96 -39.14
C GLN A 330 27.13 16.51 -37.73
N HIS A 331 26.42 15.90 -36.78
CA HIS A 331 26.36 16.34 -35.40
C HIS A 331 26.49 15.15 -34.46
N VAL A 332 27.15 15.35 -33.33
CA VAL A 332 27.29 14.35 -32.27
C VAL A 332 26.71 14.96 -31.00
N ALA A 333 25.74 14.27 -30.40
CA ALA A 333 25.12 14.71 -29.17
C ALA A 333 26.06 14.52 -27.96
N ALA A 334 25.91 15.36 -26.96
CA ALA A 334 26.55 15.25 -25.67
C ALA A 334 26.14 13.96 -24.95
N SER A 335 26.96 13.52 -23.99
CA SER A 335 26.66 12.32 -23.19
C SER A 335 25.36 12.51 -22.41
N GLY A 336 24.42 11.57 -22.56
CA GLY A 336 23.09 11.62 -21.94
C GLY A 336 22.06 12.43 -22.73
N PHE A 337 22.42 12.90 -23.93
CA PHE A 337 21.56 13.65 -24.83
C PHE A 337 21.45 12.96 -26.19
N TRP A 338 20.44 13.33 -26.95
CA TRP A 338 20.21 12.90 -28.32
C TRP A 338 19.48 13.99 -29.12
N PHE A 339 19.54 13.90 -30.45
CA PHE A 339 18.69 14.73 -31.31
C PHE A 339 17.32 14.08 -31.46
N SER A 340 16.26 14.84 -31.18
CA SER A 340 14.87 14.34 -31.18
C SER A 340 13.97 15.00 -32.23
N CYS A 341 14.31 16.22 -32.65
CA CYS A 341 13.59 16.94 -33.71
C CYS A 341 14.48 18.02 -34.34
N ALA A 342 14.04 18.54 -35.48
CA ALA A 342 14.70 19.61 -36.21
C ALA A 342 13.69 20.61 -36.78
N PHE A 343 14.11 21.85 -36.95
CA PHE A 343 13.47 22.79 -37.85
C PHE A 343 14.30 22.86 -39.14
N ALA A 344 13.66 22.75 -40.28
CA ALA A 344 14.31 22.76 -41.59
C ALA A 344 13.70 23.82 -42.50
N LYS A 345 14.53 24.44 -43.33
CA LYS A 345 14.14 25.38 -44.38
C LYS A 345 14.96 25.10 -45.63
N ALA A 346 14.30 25.04 -46.77
CA ALA A 346 14.93 24.74 -48.05
C ALA A 346 14.11 25.26 -49.24
N ASP A 347 14.75 25.43 -50.38
CA ASP A 347 14.05 25.73 -51.64
C ASP A 347 13.02 24.61 -51.98
N PRO A 348 11.86 24.98 -52.56
CA PRO A 348 10.81 24.03 -52.93
C PRO A 348 11.32 22.85 -53.77
N GLY A 349 10.89 21.64 -53.43
CA GLY A 349 11.31 20.39 -54.08
C GLY A 349 12.57 19.76 -53.50
N THR A 350 13.20 20.37 -52.50
CA THR A 350 14.32 19.77 -51.74
C THR A 350 13.82 18.75 -50.74
N ILE A 351 14.47 17.58 -50.68
CA ILE A 351 14.18 16.53 -49.70
C ILE A 351 15.39 16.31 -48.80
N LEU A 352 15.20 16.54 -47.50
CA LEU A 352 16.20 16.28 -46.47
C LEU A 352 15.88 14.96 -45.75
N ALA A 353 16.90 14.14 -45.53
CA ALA A 353 16.86 12.94 -44.71
C ALA A 353 17.72 13.15 -43.45
N PHE A 354 17.15 12.81 -42.30
CA PHE A 354 17.81 12.84 -41.00
C PHE A 354 18.12 11.39 -40.61
N ARG A 355 19.40 11.06 -40.39
CA ARG A 355 19.86 9.68 -40.21
C ARG A 355 20.73 9.52 -38.97
N ASP A 356 20.62 8.36 -38.32
CA ASP A 356 21.62 7.83 -37.38
C ASP A 356 22.21 6.55 -37.98
N GLY A 357 23.47 6.62 -38.43
CA GLY A 357 24.07 5.59 -39.29
C GLY A 357 23.20 5.31 -40.53
N ASP A 358 22.80 4.05 -40.69
CA ASP A 358 21.94 3.61 -41.80
C ASP A 358 20.43 3.85 -41.55
N LYS A 359 20.03 4.12 -40.31
CA LYS A 359 18.62 4.33 -39.92
C LYS A 359 18.17 5.71 -40.34
N THR A 360 17.18 5.80 -41.23
CA THR A 360 16.50 7.07 -41.53
C THR A 360 15.47 7.34 -40.45
N LEU A 361 15.68 8.39 -39.67
CA LEU A 361 14.81 8.80 -38.57
C LEU A 361 13.61 9.61 -39.07
N ALA A 362 13.85 10.50 -40.04
CA ALA A 362 12.82 11.30 -40.66
C ALA A 362 13.21 11.72 -42.09
N ARG A 363 12.20 12.01 -42.90
CA ARG A 363 12.35 12.68 -44.19
C ARG A 363 11.42 13.87 -44.23
N TRP A 364 11.93 15.01 -44.69
CA TRP A 364 11.15 16.22 -44.87
C TRP A 364 11.30 16.72 -46.30
N THR A 365 10.19 17.13 -46.89
CA THR A 365 10.13 17.64 -48.26
C THR A 365 9.65 19.09 -48.21
N SER A 366 10.48 20.00 -48.71
CA SER A 366 10.08 21.40 -48.93
C SER A 366 9.11 21.48 -50.11
N THR A 367 8.03 22.23 -49.95
CA THR A 367 7.03 22.47 -51.01
C THR A 367 6.89 23.96 -51.28
N ALA A 368 6.20 24.33 -52.37
CA ALA A 368 5.94 25.74 -52.68
C ALA A 368 5.14 26.45 -51.57
N ASP A 369 4.25 25.71 -50.90
CA ASP A 369 3.37 26.23 -49.85
C ASP A 369 3.97 26.07 -48.43
N ALA A 370 5.04 25.27 -48.27
CA ALA A 370 5.74 25.06 -47.02
C ALA A 370 7.25 24.91 -47.25
N ALA A 371 7.94 26.05 -47.38
CA ALA A 371 9.39 26.12 -47.57
C ALA A 371 10.20 25.89 -46.28
N SER A 372 9.52 25.83 -45.13
CA SER A 372 10.07 25.43 -43.83
C SER A 372 9.12 24.49 -43.10
N GLY A 373 9.65 23.71 -42.15
CA GLY A 373 8.87 22.73 -41.39
C GLY A 373 9.59 22.24 -40.14
N VAL A 374 8.80 21.81 -39.15
CA VAL A 374 9.31 21.00 -38.04
C VAL A 374 9.38 19.54 -38.51
N VAL A 375 10.43 18.85 -38.07
CA VAL A 375 10.73 17.47 -38.41
C VAL A 375 10.97 16.71 -37.12
N THR A 376 9.99 15.91 -36.70
CA THR A 376 10.08 15.03 -35.54
C THR A 376 10.71 13.69 -35.92
N PHE A 377 11.49 13.09 -35.04
CA PHE A 377 12.25 11.88 -35.34
C PHE A 377 11.58 10.63 -34.80
N SER A 378 11.59 9.54 -35.59
CA SER A 378 11.01 8.26 -35.17
C SER A 378 11.81 7.52 -34.08
N ASP A 379 12.99 8.02 -33.73
CA ASP A 379 13.84 7.62 -32.59
C ASP A 379 14.89 8.72 -32.36
N GLY A 380 15.55 8.72 -31.20
CA GLY A 380 16.58 9.72 -30.95
C GLY A 380 17.93 9.35 -31.56
N ALA A 381 18.70 10.36 -31.99
CA ALA A 381 19.98 10.18 -32.66
C ALA A 381 21.15 10.64 -31.78
N ARG A 382 22.15 9.78 -31.57
CA ARG A 382 23.41 10.25 -30.95
C ARG A 382 24.38 10.81 -32.00
N ASN A 383 24.36 10.25 -33.21
CA ASN A 383 25.18 10.68 -34.33
C ASN A 383 24.27 11.04 -35.50
N LEU A 384 23.88 12.32 -35.61
CA LEU A 384 22.94 12.76 -36.63
C LEU A 384 23.67 13.18 -37.91
N THR A 385 23.28 12.58 -39.03
CA THR A 385 23.66 13.04 -40.37
C THR A 385 22.44 13.63 -41.08
N VAL A 386 22.56 14.87 -41.56
CA VAL A 386 21.55 15.53 -42.39
C VAL A 386 22.00 15.43 -43.85
N GLU A 387 21.21 14.76 -44.69
CA GLU A 387 21.52 14.49 -46.09
C GLU A 387 20.44 15.11 -46.99
N CYS A 388 20.84 15.83 -48.03
CA CYS A 388 19.92 16.20 -49.11
C CYS A 388 19.85 15.02 -50.08
N ILE A 389 18.71 14.34 -50.17
CA ILE A 389 18.56 13.13 -51.00
C ILE A 389 18.01 13.42 -52.40
N ALA A 390 17.30 14.54 -52.58
CA ALA A 390 16.76 15.01 -53.85
C ALA A 390 16.53 16.53 -53.84
N GLY A 391 16.46 17.16 -55.01
CA GLY A 391 16.40 18.62 -55.15
C GLY A 391 17.76 19.27 -54.87
N GLY A 392 17.77 20.45 -54.24
CA GLY A 392 19.00 21.18 -53.92
C GLY A 392 18.79 22.69 -53.91
N GLY A 393 19.80 23.43 -53.45
CA GLY A 393 19.71 24.88 -53.21
C GLY A 393 20.10 25.25 -51.78
N PRO A 394 19.88 26.50 -51.35
CA PRO A 394 20.10 26.93 -49.98
C PRO A 394 19.22 26.12 -49.03
N VAL A 395 19.85 25.53 -48.02
CA VAL A 395 19.19 24.84 -46.92
C VAL A 395 19.73 25.36 -45.60
N SER A 396 18.87 25.45 -44.60
CA SER A 396 19.25 25.70 -43.22
C SER A 396 18.42 24.84 -42.30
N TYR A 397 19.01 24.40 -41.20
CA TYR A 397 18.31 23.66 -40.19
C TYR A 397 18.83 24.01 -38.79
N GLU A 398 18.00 23.73 -37.81
CA GLU A 398 18.29 23.86 -36.40
C GLU A 398 17.82 22.58 -35.70
N LEU A 399 18.60 22.06 -34.76
CA LEU A 399 18.38 20.76 -34.12
C LEU A 399 18.07 20.93 -32.65
N ALA A 400 17.12 20.15 -32.13
CA ALA A 400 16.89 20.02 -30.70
C ALA A 400 17.75 18.86 -30.16
N GLU A 401 18.84 19.21 -29.50
CA GLU A 401 19.64 18.29 -28.70
C GLU A 401 19.06 18.22 -27.28
N THR A 402 18.22 17.22 -27.04
CA THR A 402 17.43 17.09 -25.81
C THR A 402 17.98 15.98 -24.93
N LEU A 403 17.61 16.01 -23.64
CA LEU A 403 17.86 14.90 -22.73
C LEU A 403 17.38 13.58 -23.36
N GLU A 404 18.18 12.52 -23.21
CA GLU A 404 17.85 11.17 -23.67
C GLU A 404 16.71 10.60 -22.81
N TYR A 405 15.51 11.06 -23.10
CA TYR A 405 14.31 10.79 -22.31
C TYR A 405 13.16 10.41 -23.23
N ARG A 406 12.48 9.33 -22.86
CA ARG A 406 11.22 8.94 -23.46
C ARG A 406 10.11 9.16 -22.44
N PRO A 407 8.90 9.55 -22.88
CA PRO A 407 7.89 10.04 -21.95
C PRO A 407 7.39 8.92 -21.04
N GLN A 408 6.86 9.38 -19.92
CA GLN A 408 6.22 8.61 -18.87
C GLN A 408 4.75 9.05 -18.74
N ILE A 409 4.00 8.42 -17.84
CA ILE A 409 2.56 8.66 -17.69
C ILE A 409 2.18 10.11 -17.37
N HIS A 410 3.04 10.82 -16.64
CA HIS A 410 2.79 12.22 -16.26
C HIS A 410 3.05 13.19 -17.42
N ASP A 411 4.01 12.89 -18.29
CA ASP A 411 4.20 13.64 -19.54
C ASP A 411 2.96 13.51 -20.44
N LEU A 412 2.41 12.29 -20.53
CA LEU A 412 1.17 12.03 -21.26
C LEU A 412 0.01 12.82 -20.67
N PHE A 413 -0.15 12.78 -19.35
CA PHE A 413 -1.17 13.54 -18.65
C PHE A 413 -1.08 15.02 -18.95
N THR A 414 0.11 15.63 -18.82
CA THR A 414 0.31 17.06 -19.08
C THR A 414 -0.01 17.42 -20.52
N VAL A 415 0.49 16.64 -21.48
CA VAL A 415 0.18 16.85 -22.91
C VAL A 415 -1.32 16.80 -23.16
N LEU A 416 -2.03 15.79 -22.65
CA LEU A 416 -3.47 15.64 -22.86
C LEU A 416 -4.29 16.69 -22.12
N ARG A 417 -3.90 17.03 -20.89
CA ARG A 417 -4.60 18.05 -20.08
C ARG A 417 -4.51 19.42 -20.74
N ILE A 418 -3.34 19.77 -21.25
CA ILE A 418 -3.07 21.02 -21.96
C ILE A 418 -3.75 20.96 -23.35
N ALA A 419 -3.39 20.00 -24.21
CA ALA A 419 -3.90 19.95 -25.59
C ALA A 419 -5.43 19.77 -25.68
N GLY A 420 -6.03 19.07 -24.72
CA GLY A 420 -7.48 18.84 -24.65
C GLY A 420 -8.28 20.00 -24.05
N ALA A 421 -7.61 20.96 -23.40
CA ALA A 421 -8.26 22.05 -22.68
C ALA A 421 -9.08 22.98 -23.59
N ARG A 422 -10.21 23.46 -23.08
CA ARG A 422 -11.10 24.45 -23.73
C ARG A 422 -12.04 25.10 -22.72
N LEU A 423 -12.71 26.19 -23.07
CA LEU A 423 -13.60 26.90 -22.15
C LEU A 423 -14.86 26.08 -21.81
N ASP A 424 -15.45 25.45 -22.81
CA ASP A 424 -16.61 24.57 -22.66
C ASP A 424 -16.59 23.55 -23.81
N ASP A 425 -16.74 22.27 -23.50
CA ASP A 425 -16.91 21.22 -24.50
C ASP A 425 -18.36 21.09 -25.00
N GLY A 426 -19.23 22.04 -24.66
CA GLY A 426 -20.67 22.00 -24.94
C GLY A 426 -21.39 20.94 -24.10
N GLN A 427 -20.67 20.30 -23.18
CA GLN A 427 -21.10 19.25 -22.29
C GLN A 427 -20.82 19.64 -20.83
N GLY A 428 -20.33 20.86 -20.57
CA GLY A 428 -20.15 21.43 -19.25
C GLY A 428 -18.82 21.09 -18.59
N THR A 429 -17.78 20.68 -19.34
CA THR A 429 -16.42 20.54 -18.80
C THR A 429 -15.36 21.27 -19.64
N ASP A 430 -14.21 21.57 -19.03
CA ASP A 430 -13.10 22.31 -19.63
C ASP A 430 -12.13 21.45 -20.46
N GLY A 431 -12.59 20.30 -20.97
CA GLY A 431 -11.80 19.39 -21.83
C GLY A 431 -11.78 17.93 -21.40
N SER A 432 -12.96 17.31 -21.25
CA SER A 432 -13.05 15.86 -20.96
C SER A 432 -12.64 15.00 -22.16
N GLY A 433 -11.86 13.93 -21.89
CA GLY A 433 -11.54 12.94 -22.92
C GLY A 433 -12.75 12.16 -23.43
N LEU A 434 -13.81 12.00 -22.63
CA LEU A 434 -15.01 11.23 -23.01
C LEU A 434 -15.83 11.87 -24.14
N THR A 435 -15.69 13.19 -24.31
CA THR A 435 -16.38 14.02 -25.30
C THR A 435 -15.41 14.51 -26.38
N GLU A 436 -14.15 14.07 -26.34
CA GLU A 436 -13.10 14.53 -27.24
C GLU A 436 -13.17 13.85 -28.61
N GLU A 437 -13.83 14.51 -29.56
CA GLU A 437 -13.95 14.03 -30.93
C GLU A 437 -12.65 14.12 -31.74
N ALA A 438 -11.71 14.98 -31.32
CA ALA A 438 -10.48 15.30 -32.05
C ALA A 438 -9.23 14.74 -31.37
N ALA A 439 -9.34 13.67 -30.55
CA ALA A 439 -8.21 13.11 -29.80
C ALA A 439 -7.05 12.68 -30.73
N GLY A 440 -7.36 12.09 -31.89
CA GLY A 440 -6.38 11.78 -32.93
C GLY A 440 -5.70 13.02 -33.54
N ASP A 441 -6.41 14.14 -33.66
CA ASP A 441 -5.84 15.40 -34.16
C ASP A 441 -4.88 16.01 -33.13
N LEU A 442 -5.15 15.86 -31.82
CA LEU A 442 -4.22 16.27 -30.76
C LEU A 442 -2.89 15.52 -30.86
N TRP A 443 -2.96 14.20 -31.07
CA TRP A 443 -1.78 13.39 -31.36
C TRP A 443 -1.09 13.87 -32.65
N GLY A 444 -1.84 14.05 -33.73
CA GLY A 444 -1.31 14.51 -35.02
C GLY A 444 -0.56 15.84 -34.91
N ALA A 445 -1.10 16.80 -34.15
CA ALA A 445 -0.47 18.08 -33.91
C ALA A 445 0.86 17.93 -33.13
N TYR A 446 0.85 17.19 -32.02
CA TYR A 446 2.06 16.94 -31.23
C TYR A 446 3.13 16.20 -32.04
N ALA A 447 2.73 15.13 -32.75
CA ALA A 447 3.63 14.31 -33.55
C ALA A 447 4.23 15.07 -34.75
N ALA A 448 3.51 16.05 -35.31
CA ALA A 448 4.00 16.85 -36.43
C ALA A 448 4.86 18.05 -36.00
N LEU A 449 4.51 18.69 -34.89
CA LEU A 449 5.10 19.98 -34.48
C LEU A 449 6.11 19.86 -33.35
N GLY A 450 6.13 18.73 -32.62
CA GLY A 450 7.06 18.51 -31.50
C GLY A 450 6.88 19.50 -30.34
N CYS A 451 5.71 20.13 -30.25
CA CYS A 451 5.26 21.07 -29.23
C CYS A 451 3.75 20.95 -29.03
N ILE A 452 3.19 21.64 -28.03
CA ILE A 452 1.74 21.70 -27.80
C ILE A 452 1.24 23.09 -28.21
N PRO A 453 0.78 23.28 -29.45
CA PRO A 453 0.18 24.55 -29.86
C PRO A 453 -1.25 24.67 -29.33
N ARG A 454 -1.75 25.90 -29.25
CA ARG A 454 -3.19 26.13 -29.14
C ARG A 454 -3.85 25.80 -30.48
N THR A 455 -4.65 24.74 -30.51
CA THR A 455 -5.38 24.30 -31.71
C THR A 455 -6.84 24.77 -31.72
N ARG A 456 -7.33 25.28 -30.59
CA ARG A 456 -8.70 25.71 -30.36
C ARG A 456 -8.69 27.19 -30.04
N GLY A 457 -9.35 28.02 -30.84
CA GLY A 457 -9.31 29.49 -30.73
C GLY A 457 -9.99 30.09 -29.48
N GLU A 458 -10.16 29.31 -28.41
CA GLU A 458 -10.74 29.73 -27.13
C GLU A 458 -9.64 30.00 -26.09
N GLN A 459 -10.02 30.53 -24.92
CA GLN A 459 -9.11 30.56 -23.76
C GLN A 459 -8.81 29.11 -23.33
N PHE A 460 -7.59 28.91 -22.83
CA PHE A 460 -6.96 27.60 -22.78
C PHE A 460 -7.47 26.73 -21.63
N LEU A 461 -7.19 27.11 -20.38
CA LEU A 461 -7.81 26.56 -19.18
C LEU A 461 -8.59 27.70 -18.50
N GLN A 462 -9.82 27.43 -18.05
CA GLN A 462 -10.62 28.44 -17.30
C GLN A 462 -10.04 28.75 -15.92
N GLY A 463 -9.14 27.90 -15.43
CA GLY A 463 -8.48 28.06 -14.15
C GLY A 463 -9.34 27.88 -12.92
N SER A 464 -8.71 28.13 -11.78
CA SER A 464 -9.30 28.20 -10.43
C SER A 464 -10.43 29.22 -10.27
N MET A 465 -10.79 29.95 -11.33
CA MET A 465 -11.85 30.96 -11.31
C MET A 465 -13.23 30.42 -11.74
N ALA A 466 -13.30 29.18 -12.21
CA ALA A 466 -14.54 28.51 -12.61
C ALA A 466 -15.09 27.55 -11.55
N THR A 467 -16.30 27.05 -11.77
CA THR A 467 -16.95 26.04 -10.92
C THR A 467 -16.23 24.69 -11.03
N ILE A 468 -15.92 24.05 -9.89
CA ILE A 468 -15.12 22.81 -9.83
C ILE A 468 -15.75 21.68 -10.65
N ASN A 469 -17.08 21.67 -10.75
CA ASN A 469 -17.81 20.66 -11.51
C ASN A 469 -17.50 20.67 -13.01
N ARG A 470 -16.97 21.79 -13.53
CA ARG A 470 -16.54 21.91 -14.94
C ARG A 470 -15.08 21.50 -15.15
N ASN A 471 -14.30 21.30 -14.08
CA ASN A 471 -12.94 20.81 -14.22
C ASN A 471 -12.95 19.33 -14.64
N ALA A 472 -12.33 19.02 -15.77
CA ALA A 472 -12.37 17.67 -16.34
C ALA A 472 -11.63 16.62 -15.49
N VAL A 473 -10.58 17.02 -14.76
CA VAL A 473 -9.83 16.12 -13.86
C VAL A 473 -10.66 15.80 -12.62
N PHE A 474 -11.34 16.80 -12.04
CA PHE A 474 -12.30 16.57 -10.95
C PHE A 474 -13.45 15.67 -11.40
N ASP A 475 -14.02 15.88 -12.60
CA ASP A 475 -15.08 15.00 -13.12
C ASP A 475 -14.59 13.54 -13.29
N ALA A 476 -13.39 13.35 -13.82
CA ALA A 476 -12.76 12.03 -13.90
C ALA A 476 -12.57 11.41 -12.51
N ALA A 477 -12.06 12.17 -11.53
CA ALA A 477 -11.92 11.73 -10.14
C ALA A 477 -13.27 11.34 -9.53
N ARG A 478 -14.30 12.16 -9.77
CA ARG A 478 -15.66 11.96 -9.26
C ARG A 478 -16.28 10.69 -9.82
N ARG A 479 -16.21 10.46 -11.13
CA ARG A 479 -16.67 9.20 -11.76
C ARG A 479 -15.85 8.00 -11.29
N TYR A 480 -14.53 8.17 -11.12
CA TYR A 480 -13.67 7.10 -10.66
C TYR A 480 -13.99 6.69 -9.20
N SER A 481 -14.38 7.64 -8.36
CA SER A 481 -14.80 7.39 -6.98
C SER A 481 -16.10 6.59 -6.85
N HIS A 482 -16.85 6.39 -7.96
CA HIS A 482 -18.16 5.69 -7.94
C HIS A 482 -18.09 4.21 -7.57
N VAL A 483 -16.90 3.71 -7.25
CA VAL A 483 -16.69 2.40 -6.65
C VAL A 483 -16.96 2.36 -5.14
N VAL A 484 -17.19 3.51 -4.50
CA VAL A 484 -17.59 3.64 -3.08
C VAL A 484 -18.80 4.56 -2.96
N ARG A 485 -19.75 4.20 -2.07
CA ARG A 485 -20.86 5.06 -1.61
C ARG A 485 -20.82 5.20 -0.09
N CYS A 486 -21.24 6.37 0.40
CA CYS A 486 -21.50 6.62 1.81
C CYS A 486 -22.97 7.03 1.98
N ILE A 487 -23.74 6.23 2.71
CA ILE A 487 -25.16 6.50 2.98
C ILE A 487 -25.28 7.00 4.43
N PRO A 488 -25.68 8.27 4.63
CA PRO A 488 -25.83 8.82 5.97
C PRO A 488 -27.10 8.29 6.63
N ARG A 489 -27.13 8.31 7.97
CA ARG A 489 -28.25 7.77 8.77
C ARG A 489 -29.64 8.25 8.34
N ALA A 490 -29.75 9.50 7.88
CA ALA A 490 -31.04 10.11 7.53
C ALA A 490 -31.69 9.45 6.31
N ASN A 491 -30.88 8.80 5.47
CA ASN A 491 -31.33 8.08 4.29
C ASN A 491 -31.71 6.63 4.61
N ILE A 492 -31.38 6.11 5.78
CA ILE A 492 -31.74 4.75 6.19
C ILE A 492 -33.08 4.80 6.93
N THR A 493 -34.12 4.22 6.33
CA THR A 493 -35.51 4.43 6.75
C THR A 493 -36.19 3.16 7.27
N GLY A 494 -35.59 1.98 7.08
CA GLY A 494 -36.17 0.73 7.56
C GLY A 494 -35.17 -0.42 7.61
N TYR A 495 -35.50 -1.43 8.42
CA TYR A 495 -34.73 -2.66 8.59
C TYR A 495 -35.68 -3.85 8.82
N ALA A 496 -35.34 -5.01 8.28
CA ALA A 496 -36.03 -6.27 8.54
C ALA A 496 -35.06 -7.46 8.47
N VAL A 497 -35.46 -8.58 9.06
CA VAL A 497 -34.80 -9.88 8.90
C VAL A 497 -35.81 -10.89 8.40
N GLN A 498 -35.58 -11.42 7.20
CA GLN A 498 -36.43 -12.41 6.56
C GLN A 498 -35.56 -13.55 6.03
N ASN A 499 -35.91 -14.79 6.35
CA ASN A 499 -35.15 -15.99 5.91
C ASN A 499 -33.65 -15.91 6.23
N GLY A 500 -33.28 -15.35 7.39
CA GLY A 500 -31.88 -15.19 7.81
C GLY A 500 -31.09 -14.13 7.04
N LYS A 501 -31.76 -13.25 6.27
CA LYS A 501 -31.15 -12.17 5.51
C LYS A 501 -31.58 -10.81 6.06
N SER A 502 -30.64 -9.88 6.11
CA SER A 502 -30.92 -8.49 6.45
C SER A 502 -31.45 -7.75 5.24
N ILE A 503 -32.47 -6.92 5.45
CA ILE A 503 -33.08 -6.07 4.43
C ILE A 503 -33.11 -4.64 4.96
N VAL A 504 -32.59 -3.70 4.17
CA VAL A 504 -32.52 -2.27 4.52
C VAL A 504 -33.27 -1.46 3.48
N TRP A 505 -34.08 -0.51 3.92
CA TRP A 505 -34.72 0.47 3.05
C TRP A 505 -33.94 1.78 3.11
N ILE A 506 -33.62 2.30 1.92
CA ILE A 506 -32.85 3.52 1.75
C ILE A 506 -33.64 4.50 0.91
N GLN A 507 -33.76 5.74 1.38
CA GLN A 507 -34.16 6.86 0.54
C GLN A 507 -33.00 7.17 -0.42
N PRO A 508 -33.13 6.94 -1.73
CA PRO A 508 -32.00 7.07 -2.67
C PRO A 508 -31.57 8.53 -2.84
N GLN A 509 -32.49 9.48 -2.70
CA GLN A 509 -32.21 10.90 -2.91
C GLN A 509 -31.45 11.51 -1.74
N ALA A 510 -30.37 12.24 -2.03
CA ALA A 510 -29.62 12.98 -1.03
C ALA A 510 -30.50 13.99 -0.31
N ARG A 511 -30.21 14.26 0.97
CA ARG A 511 -31.04 15.14 1.78
C ARG A 511 -31.06 16.55 1.17
N GLY A 512 -32.26 17.06 0.89
CA GLY A 512 -32.46 18.41 0.36
C GLY A 512 -32.26 18.55 -1.15
N SER A 513 -32.03 17.46 -1.89
CA SER A 513 -31.93 17.48 -3.35
C SER A 513 -32.57 16.24 -3.98
N SER A 514 -33.37 16.46 -5.03
CA SER A 514 -33.90 15.38 -5.88
C SER A 514 -33.02 15.10 -7.10
N LEU A 515 -31.88 15.79 -7.23
CA LEU A 515 -30.96 15.64 -8.36
C LEU A 515 -29.89 14.57 -8.11
N VAL A 516 -29.70 14.18 -6.84
CA VAL A 516 -28.58 13.36 -6.41
C VAL A 516 -29.10 12.02 -5.90
N ASP A 517 -28.88 10.97 -6.68
CA ASP A 517 -29.15 9.57 -6.30
C ASP A 517 -27.89 8.92 -5.71
N LEU A 518 -27.92 8.63 -4.40
CA LEU A 518 -26.84 7.99 -3.65
C LEU A 518 -26.63 6.52 -4.03
N LEU A 519 -27.61 5.90 -4.69
CA LEU A 519 -27.57 4.50 -5.13
C LEU A 519 -27.54 4.38 -6.66
N ALA A 520 -27.16 5.45 -7.37
CA ALA A 520 -26.93 5.42 -8.81
C ALA A 520 -25.89 4.33 -9.17
N GLY A 521 -26.25 3.46 -10.11
CA GLY A 521 -25.44 2.30 -10.52
C GLY A 521 -25.57 1.06 -9.62
N ILE A 522 -26.40 1.12 -8.57
CA ILE A 522 -26.73 0.00 -7.68
C ILE A 522 -28.20 -0.40 -7.83
N THR A 523 -29.11 0.58 -7.79
CA THR A 523 -30.55 0.37 -7.96
C THR A 523 -30.86 -0.36 -9.27
N GLU A 524 -31.55 -1.50 -9.19
CA GLU A 524 -31.89 -2.39 -10.31
C GLU A 524 -30.69 -2.86 -11.15
N ALA A 525 -29.47 -2.76 -10.60
CA ALA A 525 -28.23 -2.99 -11.34
C ALA A 525 -27.41 -4.16 -10.79
N ILE A 526 -27.76 -4.74 -9.63
CA ILE A 526 -27.04 -5.86 -9.03
C ILE A 526 -27.12 -7.10 -9.94
N ARG A 527 -25.97 -7.71 -10.23
CA ARG A 527 -25.84 -8.93 -11.05
C ARG A 527 -24.69 -9.79 -10.54
N HIS A 528 -25.01 -11.00 -10.09
CA HIS A 528 -24.01 -12.01 -9.68
C HIS A 528 -23.52 -12.87 -10.84
N GLU A 529 -24.28 -12.92 -11.93
CA GLU A 529 -23.89 -13.57 -13.18
C GLU A 529 -23.78 -12.51 -14.26
N ALA A 530 -22.65 -12.50 -14.97
CA ALA A 530 -22.42 -11.58 -16.07
C ALA A 530 -23.31 -11.96 -17.26
N PRO A 531 -24.02 -11.01 -17.90
CA PRO A 531 -24.72 -11.28 -19.15
C PRO A 531 -23.72 -11.42 -20.31
N PRO A 532 -24.09 -12.06 -21.43
CA PRO A 532 -23.28 -12.06 -22.66
C PRO A 532 -22.79 -10.65 -23.03
N GLY A 533 -21.50 -10.51 -23.31
CA GLY A 533 -20.83 -9.24 -23.62
C GLY A 533 -20.69 -8.27 -22.45
N GLY A 534 -21.02 -8.70 -21.22
CA GLY A 534 -21.08 -7.84 -20.04
C GLY A 534 -20.32 -8.37 -18.83
N TYR A 535 -20.52 -7.67 -17.72
CA TYR A 535 -19.82 -7.92 -16.46
C TYR A 535 -20.81 -8.12 -15.32
N THR A 536 -20.37 -8.76 -14.24
CA THR A 536 -21.08 -8.72 -12.96
C THR A 536 -21.09 -7.31 -12.38
N ASN A 537 -22.06 -7.02 -11.50
CA ASN A 537 -22.12 -5.80 -10.71
C ASN A 537 -22.50 -6.17 -9.29
N GLU A 538 -21.48 -6.31 -8.46
CA GLU A 538 -21.60 -6.84 -7.11
C GLU A 538 -21.03 -5.82 -6.12
N TRP A 539 -21.63 -5.75 -4.93
CA TRP A 539 -21.33 -4.73 -3.93
C TRP A 539 -21.36 -5.34 -2.54
N VAL A 540 -20.50 -4.88 -1.66
CA VAL A 540 -20.51 -5.23 -0.23
C VAL A 540 -20.74 -4.00 0.63
N GLY A 541 -21.39 -4.18 1.78
CA GLY A 541 -21.66 -3.13 2.75
C GLY A 541 -21.00 -3.38 4.10
N PHE A 542 -20.47 -2.33 4.72
CA PHE A 542 -20.06 -2.33 6.13
C PHE A 542 -20.57 -1.08 6.84
N TRP A 543 -20.64 -1.15 8.17
CA TRP A 543 -21.32 -0.16 8.99
C TRP A 543 -20.37 0.54 9.97
N GLN A 544 -20.66 1.79 10.27
CA GLN A 544 -20.01 2.59 11.31
C GLN A 544 -21.08 3.19 12.20
N PHE A 545 -21.03 2.92 13.50
CA PHE A 545 -22.01 3.40 14.46
C PHE A 545 -21.34 4.31 15.49
N LYS A 546 -21.90 5.50 15.68
CA LYS A 546 -21.34 6.54 16.53
C LYS A 546 -22.28 6.91 17.67
N GLY A 547 -21.71 7.30 18.81
CA GLY A 547 -22.44 7.87 19.94
C GLY A 547 -22.97 9.26 19.60
N TYR A 548 -23.99 9.73 20.32
CA TYR A 548 -24.58 11.05 20.11
C TYR A 548 -25.20 11.60 21.41
N ASN A 549 -25.44 12.91 21.48
CA ASN A 549 -26.27 13.52 22.51
C ASN A 549 -27.14 14.61 21.87
N PRO A 550 -28.49 14.55 21.95
CA PRO A 550 -29.37 15.49 21.27
C PRO A 550 -29.34 16.91 21.84
N SER A 551 -28.65 17.15 22.97
CA SER A 551 -28.52 18.49 23.53
C SER A 551 -27.72 19.41 22.61
N GLY A 552 -28.28 20.59 22.28
CA GLY A 552 -27.63 21.57 21.41
C GLY A 552 -26.33 22.17 21.99
N SER A 553 -26.07 22.01 23.29
CA SER A 553 -24.82 22.41 23.94
C SER A 553 -23.80 21.27 24.06
N SER A 554 -24.14 20.06 23.61
CA SER A 554 -23.27 18.90 23.73
C SER A 554 -22.17 18.91 22.67
N LEU A 555 -20.99 18.43 23.04
CA LEU A 555 -19.93 18.11 22.07
C LEU A 555 -20.30 16.92 21.16
N TRP A 556 -21.22 16.06 21.62
CA TRP A 556 -21.65 14.85 20.92
C TRP A 556 -22.94 15.05 20.11
N LYS A 557 -23.38 16.30 19.92
CA LYS A 557 -24.55 16.56 19.09
C LYS A 557 -24.36 16.06 17.66
N PRO A 558 -25.43 15.58 16.99
CA PRO A 558 -25.28 14.90 15.71
C PRO A 558 -24.46 15.67 14.68
N ASP A 559 -24.76 16.94 14.49
CA ASP A 559 -24.07 17.84 13.56
C ASP A 559 -22.59 18.09 13.89
N ALA A 560 -22.17 17.94 15.16
CA ALA A 560 -20.76 18.13 15.56
C ALA A 560 -19.94 16.84 15.59
N TYR A 561 -20.57 15.68 15.72
CA TYR A 561 -19.86 14.42 15.92
C TYR A 561 -20.36 13.29 15.02
N SER A 562 -21.57 12.76 15.26
CA SER A 562 -22.01 11.52 14.62
C SER A 562 -22.43 11.68 13.16
N ASP A 563 -22.85 12.85 12.72
CA ASP A 563 -23.05 13.18 11.30
C ASP A 563 -21.76 13.74 10.68
N PHE A 564 -20.86 14.31 11.50
CA PHE A 564 -19.60 14.86 11.02
C PHE A 564 -18.57 13.79 10.63
N PHE A 565 -18.35 12.77 11.46
CA PHE A 565 -17.37 11.71 11.20
C PHE A 565 -18.04 10.47 10.59
N ALA A 566 -17.84 10.21 9.31
CA ALA A 566 -18.41 9.04 8.64
C ALA A 566 -17.65 7.72 8.90
N LEU A 567 -16.35 7.79 9.22
CA LEU A 567 -15.55 6.68 9.73
C LEU A 567 -15.20 7.00 11.19
N SER A 568 -15.63 6.15 12.13
CA SER A 568 -15.26 6.26 13.55
C SER A 568 -15.61 4.96 14.25
N ASP A 569 -14.59 4.24 14.72
CA ASP A 569 -14.74 2.94 15.33
C ASP A 569 -15.12 3.04 16.82
N ARG A 570 -16.34 2.63 17.14
CA ARG A 570 -16.87 2.62 18.52
C ARG A 570 -16.02 1.80 19.51
N CYS A 571 -15.28 0.80 19.02
CA CYS A 571 -14.54 -0.13 19.87
C CYS A 571 -13.25 0.44 20.47
N VAL A 572 -12.78 1.57 19.94
CA VAL A 572 -11.62 2.31 20.45
C VAL A 572 -11.94 3.76 20.80
N PHE A 573 -13.20 4.18 20.57
CA PHE A 573 -13.69 5.50 20.93
C PHE A 573 -13.44 5.82 22.41
N TYR A 574 -12.83 6.97 22.65
CA TYR A 574 -12.54 7.52 23.97
C TYR A 574 -11.68 6.59 24.85
N SER A 575 -10.66 5.95 24.26
CA SER A 575 -9.67 5.15 24.98
C SER A 575 -8.77 6.01 25.88
N SER A 576 -8.47 5.54 27.09
CA SER A 576 -7.76 6.28 28.16
C SER A 576 -6.24 6.09 28.19
N ASN A 577 -5.67 5.24 27.33
CA ASN A 577 -4.22 4.93 27.29
C ASN A 577 -3.64 4.84 25.87
N PRO A 578 -3.82 5.85 25.00
CA PRO A 578 -3.27 5.78 23.66
C PRO A 578 -1.75 6.03 23.67
N SER A 579 -0.96 5.18 23.00
CA SER A 579 0.39 5.64 22.61
C SER A 579 0.27 6.75 21.58
N LEU A 580 1.21 7.70 21.62
CA LEU A 580 1.23 8.82 20.68
C LEU A 580 1.26 8.36 19.22
N THR A 581 2.02 7.29 18.94
CA THR A 581 2.09 6.67 17.61
C THR A 581 0.73 6.19 17.11
N LEU A 582 -0.01 5.46 17.95
CA LEU A 582 -1.33 4.98 17.56
C LEU A 582 -2.33 6.15 17.49
N LYS A 583 -2.17 7.19 18.33
CA LYS A 583 -2.99 8.41 18.29
C LYS A 583 -2.86 9.16 16.97
N THR A 584 -1.63 9.42 16.51
CA THR A 584 -1.40 10.13 15.24
C THR A 584 -1.84 9.31 14.03
N HIS A 585 -1.89 7.98 14.15
CA HIS A 585 -2.44 7.14 13.10
C HIS A 585 -3.98 7.11 13.10
N PHE A 586 -4.61 6.86 14.26
CA PHE A 586 -6.04 6.61 14.35
C PHE A 586 -6.91 7.86 14.32
N ASN A 587 -6.43 9.00 14.85
CA ASN A 587 -7.22 10.23 14.83
C ASN A 587 -6.89 11.08 13.59
N ALA A 588 -7.90 11.81 13.12
CA ALA A 588 -7.76 12.79 12.05
C ALA A 588 -7.20 14.16 12.51
N ALA A 589 -7.04 14.40 13.83
CA ALA A 589 -6.76 15.73 14.41
C ALA A 589 -5.72 15.74 15.55
N ASP A 590 -5.30 16.97 15.88
CA ASP A 590 -4.17 17.45 16.69
C ASP A 590 -3.81 16.62 17.96
N PRO A 591 -2.53 16.29 18.18
CA PRO A 591 -2.05 15.66 19.42
C PRO A 591 -2.31 16.44 20.72
N ASP A 592 -2.58 17.75 20.68
CA ASP A 592 -2.64 18.61 21.88
C ASP A 592 -3.96 18.59 22.66
N VAL A 593 -5.03 18.00 22.11
CA VAL A 593 -6.27 17.76 22.86
C VAL A 593 -6.10 16.49 23.68
N ALA A 594 -6.31 16.60 25.00
CA ALA A 594 -6.19 15.59 26.06
C ALA A 594 -6.19 14.11 25.59
N ASN A 595 -5.24 13.29 26.06
CA ASN A 595 -4.98 11.85 25.85
C ASN A 595 -6.18 10.91 25.49
N LEU A 596 -6.91 11.16 24.40
CA LEU A 596 -8.14 10.44 24.05
C LEU A 596 -8.27 10.23 22.52
N TYR A 597 -8.96 9.15 22.16
CA TYR A 597 -9.39 8.86 20.78
C TYR A 597 -10.80 9.41 20.52
N LEU A 598 -10.90 10.65 20.05
CA LEU A 598 -12.19 11.32 19.86
C LEU A 598 -12.98 10.75 18.66
N ALA A 599 -12.31 10.58 17.51
CA ALA A 599 -12.91 10.04 16.30
C ALA A 599 -11.92 9.06 15.65
N PRO A 600 -11.75 7.88 16.25
CA PRO A 600 -10.75 6.92 15.80
C PRO A 600 -11.17 6.24 14.50
N GLU A 601 -10.48 6.54 13.40
CA GLU A 601 -10.62 5.86 12.12
C GLU A 601 -9.80 4.56 12.15
N VAL A 602 -10.31 3.56 12.86
CA VAL A 602 -9.60 2.30 13.10
C VAL A 602 -10.14 1.18 12.21
N ALA A 603 -9.27 0.67 11.33
CA ALA A 603 -9.50 -0.60 10.66
C ALA A 603 -9.62 -1.70 11.72
N SER A 604 -10.62 -2.58 11.60
CA SER A 604 -11.06 -3.45 12.69
C SER A 604 -9.96 -4.42 13.17
N GLY A 605 -9.02 -4.80 12.30
CA GLY A 605 -7.82 -5.56 12.63
C GLY A 605 -6.93 -4.93 13.70
N TYR A 606 -7.07 -3.61 13.96
CA TYR A 606 -6.28 -2.88 14.95
C TYR A 606 -7.01 -2.58 16.27
N ARG A 607 -8.22 -3.12 16.50
CA ARG A 607 -9.01 -2.91 17.73
C ARG A 607 -8.31 -3.35 19.03
N TYR A 608 -7.31 -4.22 18.93
CA TYR A 608 -6.48 -4.69 20.06
C TYR A 608 -4.98 -4.48 19.81
N ALA A 609 -4.62 -3.44 19.04
CA ALA A 609 -3.23 -3.10 18.74
C ALA A 609 -2.38 -2.91 20.02
N THR A 610 -1.11 -3.33 19.95
CA THR A 610 -0.12 -3.11 21.00
C THR A 610 0.80 -1.94 20.66
N SER A 611 1.41 -1.33 21.67
CA SER A 611 2.52 -0.40 21.45
C SER A 611 3.54 -0.42 22.59
N GLN A 612 4.81 -0.18 22.25
CA GLN A 612 5.90 -0.17 23.23
C GLN A 612 5.73 0.92 24.30
N ALA A 613 5.21 2.09 23.92
CA ALA A 613 4.92 3.18 24.86
C ALA A 613 3.80 2.84 25.86
N MET A 614 3.00 1.81 25.60
CA MET A 614 2.02 1.26 26.56
C MET A 614 2.62 0.15 27.44
N GLY A 615 3.95 -0.01 27.48
CA GLY A 615 4.61 -1.11 28.18
C GLY A 615 4.27 -2.47 27.55
N ASN A 616 4.09 -2.52 26.23
CA ASN A 616 3.59 -3.67 25.47
C ASN A 616 2.17 -4.13 25.86
N ASN A 617 1.33 -3.24 26.40
CA ASN A 617 -0.09 -3.52 26.56
C ASN A 617 -0.87 -3.34 25.24
N SER A 618 -1.88 -4.18 25.04
CA SER A 618 -2.86 -4.05 23.95
C SER A 618 -3.97 -3.05 24.30
N LEU A 619 -4.50 -2.35 23.31
CA LEU A 619 -5.83 -1.75 23.41
C LEU A 619 -6.85 -2.82 23.79
N ASN A 620 -7.80 -2.48 24.66
CA ASN A 620 -8.85 -3.40 25.12
C ASN A 620 -8.33 -4.73 25.73
N ARG A 621 -7.08 -4.79 26.25
CA ARG A 621 -6.46 -6.04 26.76
C ARG A 621 -7.27 -6.77 27.84
N ASN A 622 -7.93 -6.01 28.73
CA ASN A 622 -8.69 -6.54 29.86
C ASN A 622 -10.20 -6.56 29.58
N ALA A 623 -10.58 -6.46 28.31
CA ALA A 623 -11.96 -6.59 27.89
C ALA A 623 -12.54 -7.94 28.32
N GLY A 624 -13.81 -7.97 28.72
CA GLY A 624 -14.55 -9.21 28.95
C GLY A 624 -15.20 -9.73 27.68
N GLU A 625 -15.84 -10.90 27.78
CA GLU A 625 -16.60 -11.54 26.70
C GLU A 625 -17.56 -10.61 25.94
N PRO A 626 -18.38 -9.75 26.59
CA PRO A 626 -19.27 -8.83 25.90
C PRO A 626 -18.56 -7.94 24.88
N MET A 627 -17.45 -7.32 25.29
CA MET A 627 -16.65 -6.46 24.44
C MET A 627 -16.02 -7.24 23.28
N PHE A 628 -15.47 -8.44 23.53
CA PHE A 628 -14.93 -9.28 22.46
C PHE A 628 -15.98 -9.68 21.43
N ARG A 629 -17.18 -10.07 21.86
CA ARG A 629 -18.30 -10.38 20.96
C ARG A 629 -18.71 -9.16 20.14
N SER A 630 -18.71 -7.98 20.75
CA SER A 630 -19.08 -6.72 20.12
C SER A 630 -18.04 -6.19 19.13
N CYS A 631 -16.77 -6.30 19.46
CA CYS A 631 -15.65 -5.61 18.83
C CYS A 631 -14.74 -6.57 18.06
N ARG A 632 -15.34 -7.31 17.13
CA ARG A 632 -14.65 -8.32 16.31
C ARG A 632 -13.60 -7.71 15.40
N ILE A 633 -12.50 -8.40 15.15
CA ILE A 633 -11.51 -8.02 14.14
C ILE A 633 -11.87 -8.67 12.80
N TYR A 634 -11.62 -7.98 11.69
CA TYR A 634 -11.94 -8.43 10.32
C TYR A 634 -13.36 -8.95 10.14
N GLU A 635 -14.34 -8.22 10.69
CA GLU A 635 -15.75 -8.53 10.45
C GLU A 635 -16.03 -8.50 8.93
N PRO A 636 -16.51 -9.60 8.32
CA PRO A 636 -16.76 -9.63 6.88
C PRO A 636 -17.84 -8.62 6.47
N PRO A 637 -17.60 -7.81 5.42
CA PRO A 637 -18.67 -6.97 4.88
C PRO A 637 -19.72 -7.85 4.21
N VAL A 638 -20.99 -7.46 4.28
CA VAL A 638 -22.10 -8.28 3.78
C VAL A 638 -22.40 -7.91 2.32
N GLU A 639 -22.45 -8.90 1.44
CA GLU A 639 -22.73 -8.71 0.01
C GLU A 639 -24.21 -8.40 -0.24
N ILE A 640 -24.48 -7.45 -1.14
CA ILE A 640 -25.82 -7.11 -1.63
C ILE A 640 -26.26 -8.19 -2.60
N GLU A 641 -27.39 -8.84 -2.32
CA GLU A 641 -28.04 -9.82 -3.19
C GLU A 641 -28.95 -9.15 -4.23
N SER A 642 -29.66 -8.08 -3.83
CA SER A 642 -30.52 -7.32 -4.72
C SER A 642 -30.75 -5.91 -4.21
N ALA A 643 -30.96 -4.97 -5.13
CA ALA A 643 -31.32 -3.59 -4.85
C ALA A 643 -32.52 -3.21 -5.73
N VAL A 644 -33.73 -3.23 -5.17
CA VAL A 644 -34.99 -3.10 -5.93
C VAL A 644 -35.75 -1.87 -5.48
N LEU A 645 -36.37 -1.14 -6.41
CA LEU A 645 -37.27 -0.04 -6.07
C LEU A 645 -38.53 -0.55 -5.37
N ASP A 646 -38.81 0.01 -4.19
CA ASP A 646 -39.99 -0.28 -3.37
C ASP A 646 -40.69 1.05 -3.05
N GLY A 647 -41.57 1.48 -3.96
CA GLY A 647 -42.17 2.80 -3.91
C GLY A 647 -41.16 3.91 -4.23
N ALA A 648 -40.87 4.77 -3.27
CA ALA A 648 -39.89 5.87 -3.40
C ALA A 648 -38.52 5.54 -2.80
N GLU A 649 -38.39 4.36 -2.18
CA GLU A 649 -37.17 3.88 -1.52
C GLU A 649 -36.55 2.74 -2.32
N VAL A 650 -35.30 2.42 -2.03
CA VAL A 650 -34.62 1.23 -2.53
C VAL A 650 -34.54 0.21 -1.41
N ARG A 651 -35.08 -0.97 -1.66
CA ARG A 651 -34.96 -2.16 -0.81
C ARG A 651 -33.66 -2.88 -1.15
N LEU A 652 -32.67 -2.75 -0.29
CA LEU A 652 -31.43 -3.54 -0.33
C LEU A 652 -31.62 -4.83 0.45
N THR A 653 -31.49 -5.98 -0.22
CA THR A 653 -31.45 -7.29 0.41
C THR A 653 -30.01 -7.78 0.40
N PHE A 654 -29.50 -8.18 1.56
CA PHE A 654 -28.16 -8.73 1.71
C PHE A 654 -28.17 -10.25 1.66
N THR A 655 -27.07 -10.85 1.23
CA THR A 655 -26.87 -12.31 1.14
C THR A 655 -26.93 -13.00 2.51
N GLY A 656 -26.64 -12.27 3.58
CA GLY A 656 -26.68 -12.75 4.96
C GLY A 656 -27.27 -11.73 5.94
N ARG A 657 -27.27 -12.11 7.22
CA ARG A 657 -27.68 -11.24 8.32
C ARG A 657 -26.50 -10.40 8.81
N LEU A 658 -26.74 -9.13 9.16
CA LEU A 658 -25.78 -8.29 9.86
C LEU A 658 -25.32 -8.97 11.17
N HIS A 659 -24.14 -8.60 11.66
CA HIS A 659 -23.68 -9.05 12.97
C HIS A 659 -24.75 -8.73 14.02
N HIS A 660 -25.20 -9.77 14.74
CA HIS A 660 -26.35 -9.74 15.62
C HIS A 660 -26.07 -10.49 16.93
N HIS A 661 -26.94 -10.27 17.91
CA HIS A 661 -26.83 -10.95 19.18
C HIS A 661 -27.20 -12.43 19.05
N HIS A 662 -26.29 -13.35 19.40
CA HIS A 662 -26.45 -14.78 19.09
C HIS A 662 -27.60 -15.46 19.86
N ALA A 663 -27.87 -15.06 21.10
CA ALA A 663 -28.91 -15.66 21.94
C ALA A 663 -30.24 -14.88 21.98
N LEU A 664 -30.15 -13.55 22.09
CA LEU A 664 -31.30 -12.66 22.31
C LEU A 664 -31.93 -12.11 21.02
N ALA A 665 -31.18 -12.01 19.91
CA ALA A 665 -31.75 -11.44 18.70
C ALA A 665 -32.82 -12.39 18.10
N PRO A 666 -34.02 -11.89 17.76
CA PRO A 666 -35.09 -12.70 17.19
C PRO A 666 -34.68 -13.29 15.84
N SER A 667 -35.21 -14.45 15.46
CA SER A 667 -34.88 -15.10 14.17
C SER A 667 -35.46 -14.38 12.95
N SER A 668 -36.48 -13.56 13.14
CA SER A 668 -37.12 -12.71 12.13
C SER A 668 -37.49 -11.36 12.73
N ILE A 669 -37.42 -10.31 11.92
CA ILE A 669 -37.75 -8.94 12.32
C ILE A 669 -38.60 -8.33 11.22
N GLU A 670 -39.77 -7.81 11.58
CA GLU A 670 -40.64 -7.09 10.65
C GLU A 670 -40.14 -5.68 10.39
N ARG A 671 -40.43 -5.13 9.21
CA ARG A 671 -40.06 -3.74 8.87
C ARG A 671 -40.73 -2.72 9.78
N ASP A 672 -41.97 -3.00 10.20
CA ASP A 672 -42.73 -2.08 11.05
C ASP A 672 -42.14 -2.02 12.46
N VAL A 673 -41.44 -0.93 12.73
CA VAL A 673 -40.84 -0.57 14.02
C VAL A 673 -41.86 -0.62 15.16
N SER A 674 -43.17 -0.49 14.88
CA SER A 674 -44.23 -0.59 15.90
C SER A 674 -44.36 -1.97 16.55
N THR A 675 -43.87 -2.99 15.87
CA THR A 675 -43.94 -4.38 16.32
C THR A 675 -42.74 -4.79 17.16
N TRP A 676 -41.71 -3.95 17.25
CA TRP A 676 -40.48 -4.27 17.96
C TRP A 676 -40.66 -4.07 19.47
N ASP A 677 -40.22 -5.06 20.26
CA ASP A 677 -40.11 -4.91 21.70
C ASP A 677 -38.82 -4.17 22.04
N ILE A 678 -38.96 -2.94 22.53
CA ILE A 678 -37.82 -2.10 22.90
C ILE A 678 -37.12 -2.60 24.17
N CYS A 679 -37.82 -3.26 25.08
CA CYS A 679 -37.21 -3.80 26.29
C CYS A 679 -36.29 -4.98 25.95
N ASP A 680 -36.71 -5.84 25.01
CA ASP A 680 -35.85 -6.92 24.49
C ASP A 680 -34.64 -6.34 23.73
N LEU A 681 -34.85 -5.31 22.91
CA LEU A 681 -33.78 -4.66 22.18
C LEU A 681 -32.77 -3.95 23.09
N GLU A 682 -33.24 -3.26 24.14
CA GLU A 682 -32.37 -2.68 25.19
C GLU A 682 -31.61 -3.79 25.93
N ALA A 683 -32.22 -4.96 26.17
CA ALA A 683 -31.53 -6.11 26.76
C ALA A 683 -30.42 -6.65 25.84
N GLU A 684 -30.67 -6.74 24.52
CA GLU A 684 -29.62 -7.08 23.53
C GLU A 684 -28.45 -6.09 23.60
N GLY A 685 -28.72 -4.78 23.60
CA GLY A 685 -27.71 -3.72 23.63
C GLY A 685 -26.95 -3.59 24.96
N ASN A 686 -27.57 -3.99 26.08
CA ASN A 686 -26.94 -4.05 27.40
C ASN A 686 -26.04 -5.27 27.59
N ASP A 687 -26.30 -6.38 26.89
CA ASP A 687 -25.37 -7.52 26.87
C ASP A 687 -24.17 -7.16 25.97
N TYR A 688 -24.39 -6.95 24.67
CA TYR A 688 -23.34 -6.41 23.79
C TYR A 688 -23.86 -5.73 22.51
N ARG A 689 -23.16 -4.66 22.11
CA ARG A 689 -23.49 -3.89 20.91
C ARG A 689 -23.16 -4.68 19.65
N THR A 690 -24.07 -4.71 18.68
CA THR A 690 -23.89 -5.35 17.37
C THR A 690 -24.37 -4.40 16.26
N ASP A 691 -24.04 -4.69 15.01
CA ASP A 691 -24.47 -3.84 13.90
C ASP A 691 -25.99 -3.84 13.76
N GLU A 692 -26.62 -5.00 13.98
CA GLU A 692 -28.07 -5.14 13.92
C GLU A 692 -28.79 -4.40 15.06
N ASN A 693 -28.39 -4.61 16.32
CA ASN A 693 -29.08 -3.97 17.44
C ASN A 693 -28.84 -2.45 17.45
N ALA A 694 -27.68 -1.98 16.98
CA ALA A 694 -27.40 -0.56 16.79
C ALA A 694 -28.34 0.07 15.75
N LEU A 695 -28.49 -0.57 14.58
CA LEU A 695 -29.37 -0.09 13.51
C LEU A 695 -30.84 -0.07 13.94
N ARG A 696 -31.28 -1.13 14.63
CA ARG A 696 -32.65 -1.21 15.16
C ARG A 696 -32.92 -0.13 16.20
N GLU A 697 -32.01 0.08 17.16
CA GLU A 697 -32.17 1.14 18.16
C GLU A 697 -32.24 2.53 17.51
N TYR A 698 -31.41 2.77 16.49
CA TYR A 698 -31.47 4.02 15.72
C TYR A 698 -32.84 4.23 15.04
N LEU A 699 -33.36 3.22 14.34
CA LEU A 699 -34.66 3.34 13.66
C LEU A 699 -35.81 3.52 14.65
N TYR A 700 -35.74 2.85 15.81
CA TYR A 700 -36.71 3.03 16.89
C TYR A 700 -36.63 4.45 17.47
N HIS A 701 -35.42 4.95 17.77
CA HIS A 701 -35.16 6.33 18.20
C HIS A 701 -35.70 7.35 17.18
N ALA A 702 -35.36 7.18 15.89
CA ALA A 702 -35.76 8.07 14.81
C ALA A 702 -37.29 8.12 14.61
N SER A 703 -38.00 7.04 14.95
CA SER A 703 -39.46 6.99 14.91
C SER A 703 -40.17 7.75 16.06
N GLY A 704 -39.40 8.29 17.02
CA GLY A 704 -39.94 9.11 18.12
C GLY A 704 -40.77 8.31 19.13
N ARG A 705 -40.48 7.02 19.28
CA ARG A 705 -41.22 6.11 20.17
C ARG A 705 -40.74 6.18 21.62
N PRO A 706 -41.60 5.82 22.60
CA PRO A 706 -41.25 5.87 24.01
C PRO A 706 -40.20 4.81 24.39
N PRO A 707 -39.37 5.06 25.43
CA PRO A 707 -38.40 4.10 25.95
C PRO A 707 -39.08 2.88 26.60
N CYS A 708 -38.29 1.84 26.92
CA CYS A 708 -38.75 0.71 27.72
C CYS A 708 -39.41 1.19 29.03
N GLY A 709 -40.53 0.57 29.40
CA GLY A 709 -41.33 0.98 30.56
C GLY A 709 -42.29 2.15 30.33
N GLY A 710 -42.33 2.74 29.12
CA GLY A 710 -43.36 3.71 28.72
C GLY A 710 -43.23 5.10 29.37
N GLY A 711 -42.02 5.47 29.79
CA GLY A 711 -41.74 6.79 30.37
C GLY A 711 -41.94 7.95 29.37
N PRO A 712 -42.02 9.20 29.85
CA PRO A 712 -42.11 10.37 28.98
C PRO A 712 -40.81 10.57 28.18
N GLY A 713 -40.94 11.01 26.92
CA GLY A 713 -39.82 11.30 26.02
C GLY A 713 -39.58 10.23 24.96
N ASN A 714 -38.64 10.49 24.06
CA ASN A 714 -38.25 9.55 23.01
C ASN A 714 -37.14 8.63 23.55
N HIS A 715 -37.20 7.34 23.20
CA HIS A 715 -36.14 6.38 23.46
C HIS A 715 -34.78 6.93 23.02
N GLN A 716 -33.74 6.71 23.81
CA GLN A 716 -32.36 7.04 23.47
C GLN A 716 -31.55 5.75 23.46
N CYS A 717 -30.59 5.64 22.57
CA CYS A 717 -29.84 4.39 22.42
C CYS A 717 -29.10 4.01 23.69
N THR A 718 -29.11 2.71 23.98
CA THR A 718 -28.60 2.11 25.21
C THR A 718 -27.12 2.41 25.39
N ALA A 719 -26.81 3.22 26.41
CA ALA A 719 -25.44 3.56 26.81
C ALA A 719 -25.00 2.63 27.96
N ALA A 720 -24.42 1.49 27.60
CA ALA A 720 -23.80 0.58 28.54
C ALA A 720 -22.26 0.63 28.41
N PRO A 721 -21.51 0.76 29.53
CA PRO A 721 -20.06 0.74 29.51
C PRO A 721 -19.53 -0.66 29.19
N ASP A 722 -18.35 -0.74 28.57
CA ASP A 722 -17.60 -1.99 28.34
C ASP A 722 -18.29 -3.10 27.53
N VAL A 723 -19.37 -2.76 26.81
CA VAL A 723 -20.10 -3.69 25.92
C VAL A 723 -19.99 -3.33 24.43
N GLY A 724 -19.00 -2.49 24.10
CA GLY A 724 -18.69 -2.05 22.73
C GLY A 724 -19.29 -0.72 22.30
N ASN A 725 -19.98 0.03 23.16
CA ASN A 725 -20.39 1.39 22.80
C ASN A 725 -19.22 2.39 22.80
N ALA A 726 -18.15 2.09 23.54
CA ALA A 726 -16.89 2.83 23.60
C ALA A 726 -15.74 1.84 23.90
N ALA A 727 -14.49 2.33 23.92
CA ALA A 727 -13.33 1.55 24.35
C ALA A 727 -13.50 0.99 25.78
N PHE A 728 -12.83 -0.13 26.06
CA PHE A 728 -12.82 -0.72 27.39
C PHE A 728 -12.20 0.25 28.41
N GLY A 729 -12.86 0.41 29.57
CA GLY A 729 -12.44 1.34 30.60
C GLY A 729 -12.57 2.81 30.20
N SER A 730 -13.37 3.11 29.17
CA SER A 730 -13.64 4.47 28.75
C SER A 730 -14.39 5.24 29.84
N GLY A 731 -13.91 6.45 30.15
CA GLY A 731 -14.58 7.37 31.06
C GLY A 731 -15.71 8.19 30.43
N VAL A 732 -16.03 7.99 29.14
CA VAL A 732 -16.93 8.87 28.38
C VAL A 732 -18.35 8.93 28.96
N TYR A 733 -18.83 7.84 29.57
CA TYR A 733 -20.17 7.79 30.18
C TYR A 733 -20.23 8.37 31.60
N SER A 734 -19.08 8.75 32.16
CA SER A 734 -18.96 9.34 33.50
C SER A 734 -18.81 10.86 33.48
N ILE A 735 -18.77 11.48 32.29
CA ILE A 735 -18.69 12.94 32.15
C ILE A 735 -20.09 13.56 32.16
N GLY A 736 -20.20 14.82 32.59
CA GLY A 736 -21.50 15.52 32.66
C GLY A 736 -22.18 15.76 31.31
N ASP A 737 -21.40 15.80 30.23
CA ASP A 737 -21.87 15.86 28.84
C ASP A 737 -21.57 14.53 28.13
N SER A 738 -22.21 13.43 28.55
CA SER A 738 -21.97 12.09 28.01
C SER A 738 -22.82 11.80 26.76
N PRO A 739 -22.30 11.04 25.79
CA PRO A 739 -23.10 10.53 24.68
C PRO A 739 -23.98 9.35 25.13
N PHE A 740 -25.07 9.13 24.41
CA PHE A 740 -25.83 7.87 24.42
C PHE A 740 -25.05 6.75 23.69
N GLY A 741 -25.66 5.56 23.61
CA GLY A 741 -25.07 4.41 22.94
C GLY A 741 -24.65 4.68 21.49
N SER A 742 -23.65 3.94 21.02
CA SER A 742 -23.14 4.07 19.64
C SER A 742 -24.08 3.39 18.65
N CYS A 743 -25.09 4.14 18.19
CA CYS A 743 -26.14 3.63 17.31
C CYS A 743 -26.35 4.46 16.04
N TYR A 744 -25.74 5.65 15.88
CA TYR A 744 -25.97 6.48 14.68
C TYR A 744 -25.19 5.94 13.47
N PRO A 745 -25.85 5.39 12.44
CA PRO A 745 -25.18 4.65 11.37
C PRO A 745 -24.60 5.55 10.27
N HIS A 746 -23.49 5.12 9.71
CA HIS A 746 -23.13 5.34 8.31
C HIS A 746 -22.97 3.99 7.65
N LEU A 747 -23.57 3.81 6.47
CA LEU A 747 -23.41 2.62 5.64
C LEU A 747 -22.43 2.96 4.51
N TRP A 748 -21.33 2.22 4.44
CA TRP A 748 -20.39 2.29 3.35
C TRP A 748 -20.60 1.12 2.40
N LEU A 749 -20.76 1.42 1.11
CA LEU A 749 -20.87 0.41 0.07
C LEU A 749 -19.61 0.44 -0.80
N VAL A 750 -19.06 -0.73 -1.10
CA VAL A 750 -17.86 -0.88 -1.92
C VAL A 750 -18.16 -1.85 -3.05
N LYS A 751 -17.90 -1.41 -4.28
CA LYS A 751 -18.07 -2.24 -5.48
C LYS A 751 -17.02 -3.34 -5.51
N LEU A 752 -17.39 -4.55 -5.88
CA LEU A 752 -16.44 -5.63 -6.14
C LEU A 752 -15.88 -5.52 -7.56
N ILE A 753 -14.69 -6.09 -7.78
CA ILE A 753 -14.10 -6.15 -9.11
C ILE A 753 -15.05 -6.97 -10.02
N PRO A 754 -15.52 -6.40 -11.14
CA PRO A 754 -16.47 -7.08 -12.02
C PRO A 754 -15.83 -8.32 -12.64
N SER A 755 -16.57 -9.43 -12.65
CA SER A 755 -16.19 -10.64 -13.38
C SER A 755 -16.81 -10.61 -14.78
N PRO A 756 -16.05 -10.96 -15.84
CA PRO A 756 -16.59 -11.03 -17.19
C PRO A 756 -17.52 -12.25 -17.35
N TYR A 757 -18.35 -12.23 -18.39
CA TYR A 757 -19.04 -13.41 -18.91
C TYR A 757 -18.04 -14.51 -19.28
N GLU A 758 -18.28 -15.71 -18.78
CA GLU A 758 -17.49 -16.91 -19.07
C GLU A 758 -18.37 -17.86 -19.87
N ASP A 759 -17.96 -18.16 -21.10
CA ASP A 759 -18.70 -19.02 -22.04
C ASP A 759 -18.01 -20.37 -22.33
N GLY A 760 -16.85 -20.58 -21.69
CA GLY A 760 -16.09 -21.83 -21.72
C GLY A 760 -15.29 -22.08 -23.00
N ASN A 761 -14.98 -21.04 -23.78
CA ASN A 761 -14.11 -21.18 -24.95
C ASN A 761 -13.04 -20.06 -25.04
N ASP A 762 -12.05 -20.28 -25.91
CA ASP A 762 -10.95 -19.33 -26.15
C ASP A 762 -11.09 -18.60 -27.51
N SER A 763 -12.23 -18.75 -28.19
CA SER A 763 -12.46 -18.27 -29.55
C SER A 763 -13.25 -16.97 -29.54
N GLN A 764 -12.64 -15.89 -30.05
CA GLN A 764 -13.27 -14.58 -30.07
C GLN A 764 -14.66 -14.59 -30.75
N GLN A 765 -15.69 -14.24 -29.98
CA GLN A 765 -17.11 -14.21 -30.36
C GLN A 765 -17.75 -12.85 -30.03
N PRO A 766 -18.86 -12.48 -30.69
CA PRO A 766 -19.61 -11.25 -30.36
C PRO A 766 -20.12 -11.19 -28.92
N GLU A 767 -20.30 -12.34 -28.28
CA GLU A 767 -20.74 -12.50 -26.89
C GLU A 767 -19.59 -12.35 -25.87
N ASP A 768 -18.34 -12.28 -26.33
CA ASP A 768 -17.19 -12.09 -25.45
C ASP A 768 -17.12 -10.68 -24.89
N VAL A 769 -16.57 -10.59 -23.69
CA VAL A 769 -16.43 -9.31 -23.00
C VAL A 769 -15.13 -8.63 -23.44
N PRO A 770 -15.17 -7.41 -24.01
CA PRO A 770 -13.96 -6.70 -24.35
C PRO A 770 -13.24 -6.27 -23.07
N VAL A 771 -11.95 -6.59 -22.95
CA VAL A 771 -11.15 -6.11 -21.82
C VAL A 771 -10.99 -4.59 -21.91
N ARG A 772 -11.26 -3.89 -20.81
CA ARG A 772 -11.18 -2.42 -20.74
C ARG A 772 -10.03 -1.99 -19.83
N ALA A 773 -9.22 -1.04 -20.31
CA ALA A 773 -8.20 -0.36 -19.50
C ALA A 773 -8.81 0.24 -18.20
N ASP A 774 -10.04 0.71 -18.30
CA ASP A 774 -10.82 1.27 -17.20
C ASP A 774 -10.98 0.31 -16.01
N ASP A 775 -11.22 -0.97 -16.27
CA ASP A 775 -11.39 -1.98 -15.23
C ASP A 775 -10.04 -2.37 -14.61
N MET A 776 -8.97 -2.38 -15.42
CA MET A 776 -7.60 -2.60 -14.96
C MET A 776 -7.11 -1.48 -14.02
N ALA A 777 -7.45 -0.23 -14.32
CA ALA A 777 -7.13 0.91 -13.45
C ALA A 777 -7.81 0.76 -12.08
N VAL A 778 -9.10 0.37 -12.05
CA VAL A 778 -9.82 0.08 -10.79
C VAL A 778 -9.14 -1.05 -10.01
N MET A 779 -8.76 -2.14 -10.68
CA MET A 779 -8.05 -3.26 -10.05
C MET A 779 -6.71 -2.82 -9.43
N GLU A 780 -5.96 -1.96 -10.12
CA GLU A 780 -4.70 -1.42 -9.62
C GLU A 780 -4.92 -0.56 -8.36
N ALA A 781 -5.88 0.36 -8.39
CA ALA A 781 -6.20 1.19 -7.22
C ALA A 781 -6.68 0.34 -6.04
N TYR A 782 -7.36 -0.77 -6.31
CA TYR A 782 -7.78 -1.70 -5.27
C TYR A 782 -6.56 -2.37 -4.62
N ILE A 783 -5.62 -2.87 -5.42
CA ILE A 783 -4.37 -3.44 -4.91
C ILE A 783 -3.61 -2.38 -4.10
N ARG A 784 -3.52 -1.12 -4.59
CA ARG A 784 -2.88 -0.01 -3.85
C ARG A 784 -3.48 0.19 -2.46
N ALA A 785 -4.80 0.26 -2.37
CA ALA A 785 -5.49 0.49 -1.10
C ALA A 785 -5.40 -0.71 -0.14
N MET A 786 -5.37 -1.94 -0.68
CA MET A 786 -5.37 -3.18 0.10
C MET A 786 -3.97 -3.66 0.52
N ALA A 787 -2.90 -3.31 -0.21
CA ALA A 787 -1.55 -3.85 -0.01
C ALA A 787 -1.09 -3.81 1.45
N GLU A 788 -1.25 -2.66 2.11
CA GLU A 788 -0.77 -2.41 3.48
C GLU A 788 -1.65 -3.06 4.56
N GLY A 789 -2.69 -3.80 4.18
CA GLY A 789 -3.42 -4.70 5.08
C GLY A 789 -2.91 -6.14 5.07
N CYS A 790 -1.96 -6.45 4.18
CA CYS A 790 -1.39 -7.78 4.01
C CYS A 790 0.04 -7.82 4.56
N VAL A 791 0.42 -8.95 5.16
CA VAL A 791 1.73 -9.16 5.75
C VAL A 791 2.78 -9.49 4.68
N ASP A 792 3.91 -8.78 4.74
CA ASP A 792 5.12 -9.09 3.99
C ASP A 792 5.95 -10.13 4.76
N GLY A 793 5.74 -11.41 4.43
CA GLY A 793 6.44 -12.52 5.07
C GLY A 793 7.95 -12.54 4.79
N THR A 794 8.38 -12.08 3.62
CA THR A 794 9.79 -12.14 3.18
C THR A 794 10.61 -11.13 3.95
N THR A 795 10.16 -9.88 4.00
CA THR A 795 10.84 -8.82 4.75
C THR A 795 10.79 -9.13 6.24
N SER A 796 9.64 -9.59 6.76
CA SER A 796 9.49 -9.98 8.18
C SER A 796 10.50 -11.05 8.61
N ALA A 797 10.65 -12.13 7.83
CA ALA A 797 11.58 -13.22 8.14
C ALA A 797 13.05 -12.79 7.99
N THR A 798 13.42 -12.22 6.84
CA THR A 798 14.79 -11.83 6.52
C THR A 798 15.34 -10.82 7.52
N TYR A 799 14.50 -9.87 7.91
CA TYR A 799 14.90 -8.77 8.76
C TYR A 799 15.03 -9.15 10.24
N GLY A 800 14.14 -10.03 10.73
CA GLY A 800 14.11 -10.41 12.14
C GLY A 800 15.48 -10.86 12.65
N CYS A 801 16.21 -11.60 11.83
CA CYS A 801 17.54 -12.12 12.19
C CYS A 801 18.67 -11.14 11.88
N ALA A 802 18.55 -10.35 10.82
CA ALA A 802 19.56 -9.35 10.49
C ALA A 802 19.69 -8.25 11.55
N THR A 803 18.62 -8.02 12.33
CA THR A 803 18.54 -6.87 13.25
C THR A 803 18.17 -7.23 14.70
N GLY A 804 17.79 -8.48 14.98
CA GLY A 804 17.29 -8.88 16.29
C GLY A 804 15.92 -8.30 16.63
N VAL A 805 15.20 -7.75 15.64
CA VAL A 805 13.88 -7.15 15.82
C VAL A 805 12.81 -8.10 15.30
N GLN A 806 12.12 -8.80 16.21
CA GLN A 806 11.03 -9.72 15.92
C GLN A 806 9.71 -8.98 15.62
N SER A 807 9.69 -8.20 14.53
CA SER A 807 8.52 -7.48 14.06
C SER A 807 7.97 -8.08 12.76
N VAL A 808 6.66 -8.27 12.70
CA VAL A 808 5.96 -8.54 11.44
C VAL A 808 5.74 -7.20 10.74
N PHE A 809 5.98 -7.13 9.42
CA PHE A 809 5.72 -5.95 8.59
C PHE A 809 4.55 -6.19 7.63
N ASP A 810 3.84 -5.13 7.29
CA ASP A 810 2.81 -5.12 6.26
C ASP A 810 3.43 -4.60 4.95
N PHE A 811 2.97 -5.06 3.79
CA PHE A 811 3.50 -4.60 2.50
C PHE A 811 3.35 -3.08 2.35
N THR A 812 4.37 -2.40 1.81
CA THR A 812 4.11 -1.18 1.01
C THR A 812 3.67 -1.61 -0.38
N PHE A 813 2.98 -0.73 -1.11
CA PHE A 813 2.58 -1.02 -2.48
C PHE A 813 3.79 -1.32 -3.39
N GLU A 814 4.85 -0.53 -3.25
CA GLU A 814 6.08 -0.65 -4.05
C GLU A 814 6.80 -1.97 -3.74
N ASN A 815 6.84 -2.38 -2.46
CA ASN A 815 7.50 -3.64 -2.08
C ASN A 815 6.68 -4.86 -2.51
N LEU A 816 5.34 -4.76 -2.49
CA LEU A 816 4.46 -5.80 -3.05
C LEU A 816 4.74 -5.98 -4.55
N CYS A 817 4.79 -4.88 -5.31
CA CYS A 817 5.11 -4.92 -6.74
C CYS A 817 6.51 -5.51 -6.98
N PHE A 818 7.49 -5.09 -6.18
CA PHE A 818 8.88 -5.54 -6.33
C PHE A 818 9.02 -7.04 -6.07
N GLN A 819 8.37 -7.54 -5.01
CA GLN A 819 8.36 -8.98 -4.73
C GLN A 819 7.56 -9.78 -5.78
N ALA A 820 6.48 -9.21 -6.32
CA ALA A 820 5.63 -9.89 -7.29
C ALA A 820 6.30 -10.03 -8.67
N PHE A 821 6.95 -8.98 -9.17
CA PHE A 821 7.43 -8.93 -10.55
C PHE A 821 8.70 -8.08 -10.75
N GLY A 822 9.44 -7.73 -9.68
CA GLY A 822 10.76 -7.10 -9.75
C GLY A 822 10.75 -5.60 -10.07
N ARG A 823 9.61 -4.91 -10.01
CA ARG A 823 9.47 -3.47 -10.27
C ARG A 823 8.60 -2.81 -9.18
N THR A 824 8.72 -1.50 -8.99
CA THR A 824 8.00 -0.77 -7.94
C THR A 824 6.59 -0.31 -8.34
N SER A 825 6.15 -0.59 -9.57
CA SER A 825 4.84 -0.21 -10.10
C SER A 825 4.43 -1.11 -11.28
N PHE A 826 3.14 -1.12 -11.61
CA PHE A 826 2.64 -1.76 -12.83
C PHE A 826 3.16 -1.04 -14.07
N THR A 827 3.32 -1.77 -15.17
CA THR A 827 3.81 -1.19 -16.42
C THR A 827 2.66 -0.71 -17.32
N THR A 828 2.82 0.47 -17.92
CA THR A 828 1.87 0.96 -18.94
C THR A 828 1.98 0.17 -20.25
N LEU A 829 3.19 -0.24 -20.64
CA LEU A 829 3.47 -1.04 -21.85
C LEU A 829 4.18 -2.36 -21.50
N PRO A 830 4.03 -3.39 -22.36
CA PRO A 830 4.86 -4.60 -22.29
C PRO A 830 6.36 -4.29 -22.34
N THR A 831 7.17 -5.14 -21.70
CA THR A 831 8.63 -4.99 -21.64
C THR A 831 9.38 -6.02 -22.48
N LEU A 832 8.68 -7.03 -23.00
CA LEU A 832 9.26 -8.11 -23.78
C LEU A 832 8.59 -8.29 -25.16
N LEU A 833 9.42 -8.58 -26.17
CA LEU A 833 8.96 -8.97 -27.51
C LEU A 833 8.36 -10.38 -27.49
N THR A 834 7.31 -10.59 -28.29
CA THR A 834 6.72 -11.92 -28.53
C THR A 834 6.29 -12.05 -29.99
N ASP A 835 5.81 -13.22 -30.40
CA ASP A 835 5.24 -13.41 -31.75
C ASP A 835 4.02 -12.50 -32.01
N ALA A 836 3.35 -12.01 -30.95
CA ALA A 836 2.16 -11.16 -31.03
C ALA A 836 2.42 -9.69 -30.65
N ILE A 837 3.58 -9.37 -30.06
CA ILE A 837 3.96 -8.04 -29.55
C ILE A 837 5.26 -7.61 -30.24
N GLY A 838 5.15 -6.63 -31.13
CA GLY A 838 6.26 -6.13 -31.94
C GLY A 838 7.15 -5.10 -31.24
N PRO A 839 8.32 -4.74 -31.82
CA PRO A 839 9.21 -3.69 -31.29
C PRO A 839 8.58 -2.31 -31.13
N GLU A 840 7.52 -2.04 -31.85
CA GLU A 840 6.72 -0.81 -31.74
C GLU A 840 5.74 -0.81 -30.55
N GLU A 841 5.64 -1.92 -29.83
CA GLU A 841 4.69 -2.12 -28.70
C GLU A 841 5.41 -2.37 -27.38
N VAL A 842 6.75 -2.34 -27.36
CA VAL A 842 7.58 -2.66 -26.19
C VAL A 842 8.37 -1.46 -25.70
N ARG A 843 8.49 -1.35 -24.37
CA ARG A 843 9.44 -0.49 -23.66
C ARG A 843 10.20 -1.32 -22.63
N GLU A 844 11.44 -1.72 -22.95
CA GLU A 844 12.27 -2.60 -22.10
C GLU A 844 12.54 -2.02 -20.69
N ASP A 845 12.62 -0.70 -20.59
CA ASP A 845 12.80 0.00 -19.32
C ASP A 845 11.54 -0.04 -18.42
N GLY A 846 10.38 -0.46 -18.96
CA GLY A 846 9.13 -0.65 -18.24
C GLY A 846 8.61 0.64 -17.60
N PRO A 847 8.01 1.55 -18.39
CA PRO A 847 7.59 2.86 -17.93
C PRO A 847 6.57 2.75 -16.80
N LEU A 848 6.64 3.71 -15.87
CA LEU A 848 5.71 3.83 -14.75
C LEU A 848 4.27 3.81 -15.29
N GLY A 849 3.42 3.03 -14.64
CA GLY A 849 2.03 2.88 -15.00
C GLY A 849 1.13 2.48 -13.85
N TYR A 850 -0.16 2.52 -14.14
CA TYR A 850 -1.24 2.10 -13.24
C TYR A 850 -2.13 1.07 -13.95
N GLY A 851 -1.49 0.24 -14.79
CA GLY A 851 -2.12 -0.63 -15.76
C GLY A 851 -2.01 -0.11 -17.20
N PRO A 852 -2.55 -0.87 -18.18
CA PRO A 852 -2.56 -0.49 -19.59
C PRO A 852 -3.45 0.73 -19.83
N LEU A 853 -3.12 1.51 -20.86
CA LEU A 853 -3.93 2.62 -21.37
C LEU A 853 -4.56 2.29 -22.75
N PRO A 854 -5.55 3.06 -23.24
CA PRO A 854 -6.09 2.89 -24.59
C PRO A 854 -4.99 2.92 -25.66
N THR A 855 -5.22 2.25 -26.78
CA THR A 855 -4.26 2.03 -27.91
C THR A 855 -3.03 1.19 -27.60
N VAL A 856 -2.72 0.93 -26.32
CA VAL A 856 -1.70 -0.05 -25.93
C VAL A 856 -2.30 -1.45 -26.01
N ARG A 857 -1.58 -2.39 -26.64
CA ARG A 857 -1.99 -3.79 -26.59
C ARG A 857 -1.82 -4.34 -25.19
N LEU A 858 -2.90 -4.90 -24.66
CA LEU A 858 -2.83 -5.64 -23.40
C LEU A 858 -2.09 -6.96 -23.64
N ALA A 859 -0.88 -7.07 -23.08
CA ALA A 859 -0.14 -8.31 -23.08
C ALA A 859 -0.44 -9.14 -21.82
N ALA A 860 -0.29 -10.47 -21.94
CA ALA A 860 -0.34 -11.37 -20.80
C ALA A 860 0.68 -10.99 -19.72
N GLU A 861 1.84 -10.43 -20.12
CA GLU A 861 2.84 -9.88 -19.19
C GLU A 861 2.22 -8.88 -18.21
N THR A 862 1.52 -7.86 -18.72
CA THR A 862 0.90 -6.80 -17.90
C THR A 862 -0.22 -7.35 -17.02
N PHE A 863 -1.05 -8.26 -17.54
CA PHE A 863 -2.10 -8.90 -16.74
C PHE A 863 -1.53 -9.79 -15.63
N ASN A 864 -0.47 -10.54 -15.91
CA ASN A 864 0.19 -11.42 -14.95
C ASN A 864 0.76 -10.66 -13.75
N GLN A 865 1.14 -9.38 -13.91
CA GLN A 865 1.55 -8.53 -12.78
C GLN A 865 0.44 -8.43 -11.73
N PHE A 866 -0.83 -8.30 -12.14
CA PHE A 866 -1.97 -8.22 -11.22
C PHE A 866 -2.17 -9.54 -10.47
N ALA A 867 -2.14 -10.65 -11.22
CA ALA A 867 -2.27 -11.98 -10.64
C ALA A 867 -1.14 -12.30 -9.65
N GLN A 868 0.11 -11.98 -10.00
CA GLN A 868 1.28 -12.19 -9.14
C GLN A 868 1.18 -11.36 -7.85
N ALA A 869 0.78 -10.08 -7.92
CA ALA A 869 0.58 -9.24 -6.75
C ALA A 869 -0.52 -9.81 -5.83
N ILE A 870 -1.68 -10.17 -6.38
CA ILE A 870 -2.80 -10.73 -5.60
C ILE A 870 -2.42 -12.07 -4.96
N ASN A 871 -1.62 -12.90 -5.63
CA ASN A 871 -1.17 -14.18 -5.10
C ASN A 871 -0.25 -14.04 -3.88
N LEU A 872 0.43 -12.90 -3.70
CA LEU A 872 1.20 -12.61 -2.48
C LEU A 872 0.32 -12.10 -1.32
N MET A 873 -0.84 -11.53 -1.63
CA MET A 873 -1.78 -10.97 -0.64
C MET A 873 -2.64 -12.07 0.02
N THR A 874 -1.99 -12.94 0.81
CA THR A 874 -2.58 -14.13 1.42
C THR A 874 -2.47 -14.18 2.95
N ARG A 875 -1.57 -13.39 3.55
CA ARG A 875 -1.32 -13.36 4.98
C ARG A 875 -1.82 -12.05 5.59
N PHE A 876 -2.44 -12.15 6.76
CA PHE A 876 -3.05 -11.02 7.45
C PHE A 876 -2.63 -11.02 8.91
N ARG A 877 -2.41 -9.82 9.46
CA ARG A 877 -1.99 -9.67 10.85
C ARG A 877 -3.16 -9.93 11.77
N VAL A 878 -2.98 -10.81 12.76
CA VAL A 878 -3.92 -10.97 13.87
C VAL A 878 -3.33 -10.28 15.09
N MET A 879 -3.91 -9.14 15.48
CA MET A 879 -3.53 -8.46 16.71
C MET A 879 -4.57 -8.75 17.77
N LEU A 880 -4.38 -9.85 18.48
CA LEU A 880 -5.11 -10.19 19.70
C LEU A 880 -4.12 -10.31 20.87
N PRO A 881 -4.58 -10.14 22.12
CA PRO A 881 -3.78 -10.49 23.29
C PRO A 881 -3.53 -12.00 23.30
N MET A 882 -2.31 -12.42 22.95
CA MET A 882 -1.92 -13.83 22.84
C MET A 882 -0.71 -14.14 23.73
N ARG A 883 -0.52 -15.42 24.07
CA ARG A 883 0.64 -15.92 24.81
C ARG A 883 1.10 -17.26 24.26
N LEU A 884 2.41 -17.52 24.37
CA LEU A 884 2.98 -18.83 24.08
C LEU A 884 2.88 -19.73 25.31
N GLU A 885 2.20 -20.85 25.17
CA GLU A 885 2.15 -21.92 26.16
C GLU A 885 2.97 -23.11 25.67
N ALA A 886 3.71 -23.75 26.58
CA ALA A 886 4.45 -24.97 26.27
C ALA A 886 4.09 -26.09 27.25
N THR A 887 3.93 -27.31 26.71
CA THR A 887 3.73 -28.56 27.42
C THR A 887 4.96 -29.43 27.27
N ARG A 888 5.53 -29.86 28.41
CA ARG A 888 6.79 -30.60 28.43
C ARG A 888 6.58 -32.10 28.51
N TYR A 889 7.17 -32.80 27.55
CA TYR A 889 7.29 -34.25 27.50
C TYR A 889 8.73 -34.63 27.84
N GLN A 890 8.92 -35.68 28.64
CA GLN A 890 10.22 -36.28 28.87
C GLN A 890 10.13 -37.79 28.79
N ASP A 891 11.19 -38.43 28.33
CA ASP A 891 11.34 -39.87 28.47
C ASP A 891 12.81 -40.24 28.71
N ALA A 892 13.01 -41.11 29.69
CA ALA A 892 14.29 -41.78 29.88
C ALA A 892 14.25 -43.02 29.01
N GLY A 893 14.74 -42.90 27.77
CA GLY A 893 14.77 -43.96 26.78
C GLY A 893 15.54 -45.20 27.26
N PRO A 894 15.52 -46.29 26.47
CA PRO A 894 16.07 -47.57 26.89
C PRO A 894 17.57 -47.48 27.13
N THR A 895 18.03 -48.04 28.24
CA THR A 895 19.46 -48.21 28.50
C THR A 895 20.03 -49.27 27.57
N ARG A 896 21.14 -48.96 26.89
CA ARG A 896 21.79 -49.85 25.91
C ARG A 896 23.18 -50.23 26.38
N ASN A 897 23.69 -51.37 25.91
CA ASN A 897 25.08 -51.74 26.13
C ASN A 897 25.98 -50.82 25.29
N ALA A 898 26.98 -50.23 25.92
CA ALA A 898 28.04 -49.45 25.28
C ALA A 898 29.09 -50.40 24.67
N GLU A 899 28.67 -51.24 23.73
CA GLU A 899 29.53 -52.21 23.06
C GLU A 899 30.66 -51.49 22.33
N GLY A 900 31.90 -51.93 22.56
CA GLY A 900 33.08 -51.29 21.98
C GLY A 900 33.62 -50.09 22.74
N ALA A 901 33.17 -49.81 23.97
CA ALA A 901 33.86 -48.90 24.87
C ALA A 901 35.31 -49.38 25.11
N ARG A 902 36.28 -48.48 25.02
CA ARG A 902 37.72 -48.79 25.13
C ARG A 902 38.43 -47.84 26.08
N TYR A 903 39.38 -48.37 26.84
CA TYR A 903 40.39 -47.56 27.51
C TYR A 903 41.35 -46.96 26.47
N ALA A 904 42.15 -45.94 26.79
CA ALA A 904 43.04 -45.36 25.76
C ALA A 904 44.18 -46.29 25.30
N ASP A 905 44.42 -47.41 25.99
CA ASP A 905 45.32 -48.46 25.49
C ASP A 905 44.66 -49.36 24.41
N GLY A 906 43.40 -49.08 24.04
CA GLY A 906 42.62 -49.79 23.05
C GLY A 906 41.96 -51.07 23.57
N SER A 907 42.20 -51.46 24.82
CA SER A 907 41.54 -52.61 25.44
C SER A 907 40.06 -52.33 25.69
N VAL A 908 39.23 -53.37 25.59
CA VAL A 908 37.77 -53.28 25.76
C VAL A 908 37.45 -53.07 27.24
N VAL A 909 36.55 -52.15 27.53
CA VAL A 909 36.06 -51.92 28.89
C VAL A 909 35.10 -53.06 29.29
N ASP A 910 35.44 -53.76 30.38
CA ASP A 910 34.59 -54.76 31.01
C ASP A 910 34.19 -54.28 32.42
N CYS A 911 32.90 -54.35 32.71
CA CYS A 911 32.33 -54.04 34.02
C CYS A 911 32.91 -54.86 35.18
N ALA A 912 33.37 -56.09 34.93
CA ALA A 912 34.02 -56.92 35.94
C ALA A 912 35.44 -56.46 36.27
N THR A 913 36.09 -55.72 35.37
CA THR A 913 37.46 -55.22 35.52
C THR A 913 37.52 -53.70 35.45
N LEU A 914 36.42 -53.01 35.77
CA LEU A 914 36.33 -51.56 35.63
C LEU A 914 37.41 -50.92 36.53
N THR A 915 38.50 -50.46 35.90
CA THR A 915 39.61 -49.81 36.61
C THR A 915 39.34 -48.32 36.79
N THR A 916 40.21 -47.61 37.52
CA THR A 916 40.13 -46.16 37.72
C THR A 916 40.44 -45.35 36.45
N ASN A 917 40.78 -45.97 35.33
CA ASN A 917 41.17 -45.29 34.09
C ASN A 917 39.96 -44.74 33.32
N GLY A 918 40.15 -43.59 32.66
CA GLY A 918 39.15 -43.02 31.74
C GLY A 918 38.95 -43.90 30.51
N PHE A 919 37.78 -43.81 29.89
CA PHE A 919 37.44 -44.61 28.70
C PHE A 919 36.57 -43.82 27.73
N VAL A 920 36.62 -44.21 26.45
CA VAL A 920 35.83 -43.64 25.37
C VAL A 920 34.89 -44.69 24.80
N TRP A 921 33.68 -44.26 24.45
CA TRP A 921 32.76 -45.03 23.63
C TRP A 921 32.37 -44.20 22.42
N SER A 922 32.27 -44.83 21.25
CA SER A 922 31.75 -44.20 20.03
C SER A 922 30.69 -45.09 19.42
N GLY A 923 29.55 -44.51 19.06
CA GLY A 923 28.44 -45.26 18.45
C GLY A 923 27.30 -44.36 18.02
N ASP A 924 26.20 -44.96 17.61
CA ASP A 924 24.98 -44.21 17.32
C ASP A 924 24.36 -43.71 18.63
N GLY A 925 24.25 -42.38 18.76
CA GLY A 925 23.62 -41.69 19.88
C GLY A 925 22.12 -41.94 19.97
N GLY A 926 21.55 -42.54 18.93
CA GLY A 926 20.18 -43.02 18.88
C GLY A 926 19.16 -41.91 18.60
N THR A 927 17.95 -42.37 18.28
CA THR A 927 16.73 -41.57 18.16
C THR A 927 15.85 -41.85 19.37
N GLN A 928 15.45 -40.82 20.12
CA GLN A 928 14.45 -40.96 21.17
C GLN A 928 13.54 -39.74 21.16
N ALA A 929 12.24 -39.97 20.96
CA ALA A 929 11.22 -38.96 21.18
C ALA A 929 10.68 -39.09 22.60
N ALA A 930 10.35 -37.96 23.23
CA ALA A 930 9.73 -37.99 24.55
C ALA A 930 8.29 -38.50 24.45
N SER A 931 7.88 -39.45 25.29
CA SER A 931 6.50 -39.98 25.30
C SER A 931 5.74 -39.73 26.60
N THR A 932 6.42 -39.36 27.69
CA THR A 932 5.78 -39.18 29.01
C THR A 932 5.53 -37.71 29.31
N PHE A 933 4.31 -37.37 29.67
CA PHE A 933 3.93 -36.02 30.10
C PHE A 933 4.41 -35.76 31.53
N ILE A 934 5.14 -34.66 31.73
CA ILE A 934 5.70 -34.29 33.04
C ILE A 934 4.90 -33.14 33.66
N THR A 935 4.60 -32.11 32.86
CA THR A 935 3.93 -30.87 33.32
C THR A 935 3.11 -30.22 32.21
N GLY A 936 1.95 -29.66 32.59
CA GLY A 936 1.01 -28.97 31.71
C GLY A 936 1.41 -27.53 31.35
N PRO A 937 0.50 -26.80 30.66
CA PRO A 937 0.83 -25.53 30.01
C PRO A 937 1.27 -24.48 31.03
N ASN A 938 2.54 -24.07 30.91
CA ASN A 938 3.07 -22.87 31.52
C ASN A 938 3.32 -21.84 30.40
N VAL A 939 3.19 -20.56 30.71
CA VAL A 939 3.59 -19.49 29.79
C VAL A 939 5.11 -19.52 29.67
N GLN A 940 5.61 -19.78 28.46
CA GLN A 940 7.04 -19.79 28.18
C GLN A 940 7.38 -18.79 27.09
N ALA A 941 8.58 -18.21 27.15
CA ALA A 941 9.07 -17.31 26.11
C ALA A 941 9.71 -18.04 24.91
N SER A 942 9.87 -19.36 25.01
CA SER A 942 10.52 -20.22 24.02
C SER A 942 10.05 -21.67 24.21
N ALA A 943 10.19 -22.52 23.19
CA ALA A 943 9.96 -23.96 23.30
C ALA A 943 11.19 -24.71 22.76
N ALA A 944 11.63 -25.77 23.43
CA ALA A 944 12.85 -26.48 23.08
C ALA A 944 12.68 -28.01 23.01
N GLY A 945 13.34 -28.61 22.02
CA GLY A 945 13.62 -30.05 21.96
C GLY A 945 15.06 -30.31 22.36
N GLN A 946 15.29 -31.17 23.34
CA GLN A 946 16.62 -31.59 23.77
C GLN A 946 16.72 -33.11 23.80
N LEU A 947 17.66 -33.66 23.03
CA LEU A 947 18.09 -35.04 23.14
C LEU A 947 19.47 -35.08 23.79
N SER A 948 19.67 -35.96 24.76
CA SER A 948 20.92 -36.10 25.50
C SER A 948 21.25 -37.57 25.71
N ILE A 949 22.54 -37.90 25.75
CA ILE A 949 23.01 -39.25 26.00
C ILE A 949 24.10 -39.21 27.06
N ALA A 950 24.00 -40.08 28.06
CA ALA A 950 24.95 -40.15 29.16
C ALA A 950 25.12 -41.59 29.62
N PHE A 951 26.24 -41.86 30.31
CA PHE A 951 26.35 -43.09 31.09
C PHE A 951 25.33 -43.06 32.22
N SER A 952 24.68 -44.20 32.50
CA SER A 952 23.67 -44.27 33.55
C SER A 952 24.26 -43.87 34.92
N ALA A 953 23.51 -43.04 35.66
CA ALA A 953 23.97 -42.09 36.70
C ALA A 953 24.64 -42.70 37.96
N ASN A 954 24.87 -44.00 38.04
CA ASN A 954 25.48 -44.67 39.19
C ASN A 954 26.54 -45.68 38.74
N LEU A 955 27.80 -45.26 38.52
CA LEU A 955 28.91 -46.20 38.38
C LEU A 955 29.36 -46.68 39.78
N PRO A 956 29.60 -47.99 40.00
CA PRO A 956 29.63 -49.10 39.03
C PRO A 956 28.27 -49.83 38.83
N ALA A 957 27.18 -49.35 39.40
CA ALA A 957 25.84 -49.98 39.31
C ALA A 957 25.18 -49.89 37.92
N SER A 958 25.84 -49.33 36.90
CA SER A 958 25.33 -49.12 35.55
C SER A 958 25.82 -50.16 34.52
N CYS A 959 25.98 -51.42 34.93
CA CYS A 959 26.46 -52.52 34.08
C CYS A 959 25.36 -53.52 33.74
N ASN A 960 25.34 -54.00 32.49
CA ASN A 960 24.50 -55.10 32.03
C ASN A 960 25.39 -56.24 31.50
N GLY A 961 25.61 -57.25 32.35
CA GLY A 961 26.66 -58.25 32.11
C GLY A 961 28.05 -57.61 32.17
N SER A 962 28.88 -57.87 31.15
CA SER A 962 30.23 -57.30 31.02
C SER A 962 30.26 -55.89 30.40
N PHE A 963 29.12 -55.36 29.95
CA PHE A 963 29.08 -54.07 29.25
C PHE A 963 28.58 -52.93 30.14
N LEU A 964 29.19 -51.76 29.99
CA LEU A 964 28.66 -50.50 30.50
C LEU A 964 27.33 -50.18 29.83
N THR A 965 26.47 -49.43 30.52
CA THR A 965 25.20 -49.00 29.96
C THR A 965 25.12 -47.48 29.76
N ILE A 966 24.59 -47.10 28.60
CA ILE A 966 24.31 -45.71 28.21
C ILE A 966 22.80 -45.51 28.16
N GLY A 967 22.33 -44.39 28.71
CA GLY A 967 20.94 -43.97 28.66
C GLY A 967 20.79 -42.78 27.70
N THR A 968 19.74 -42.81 26.89
CA THR A 968 19.29 -41.66 26.10
C THR A 968 18.12 -40.99 26.78
N PHE A 969 18.16 -39.67 26.92
CA PHE A 969 17.12 -38.87 27.54
C PHE A 969 16.59 -37.87 26.52
N GLY A 970 15.29 -37.89 26.26
CA GLY A 970 14.61 -36.94 25.39
C GLY A 970 13.71 -36.02 26.21
N THR A 971 13.84 -34.71 26.01
CA THR A 971 12.84 -33.70 26.39
C THR A 971 12.33 -33.03 25.14
N GLU A 972 11.02 -32.90 25.00
CA GLU A 972 10.40 -32.14 23.92
C GLU A 972 9.28 -31.27 24.48
N GLU A 973 9.05 -30.14 23.83
CA GLU A 973 7.97 -29.24 24.22
C GLU A 973 6.99 -29.08 23.06
N ALA A 974 5.73 -29.44 23.29
CA ALA A 974 4.65 -29.00 22.42
C ALA A 974 4.29 -27.58 22.79
N TYR A 975 4.16 -26.70 21.81
CA TYR A 975 3.87 -25.30 22.02
C TYR A 975 2.57 -24.90 21.31
N THR A 976 1.88 -23.91 21.85
CA THR A 976 0.62 -23.40 21.33
C THR A 976 0.51 -21.92 21.66
N TYR A 977 0.19 -21.11 20.67
CA TYR A 977 -0.18 -19.72 20.88
C TYR A 977 -1.67 -19.63 21.22
N THR A 978 -1.99 -19.27 22.45
CA THR A 978 -3.37 -19.18 22.93
C THR A 978 -3.72 -17.76 23.32
N PRO A 979 -5.00 -17.35 23.22
CA PRO A 979 -5.41 -16.05 23.73
C PRO A 979 -5.14 -15.93 25.23
N THR A 980 -4.73 -14.74 25.70
CA THR A 980 -4.45 -14.52 27.13
C THR A 980 -5.71 -14.64 27.99
N ASP A 981 -6.85 -14.24 27.42
CA ASP A 981 -8.20 -14.47 27.92
C ASP A 981 -8.93 -15.44 26.97
N PRO A 982 -9.44 -16.59 27.44
CA PRO A 982 -10.22 -17.51 26.61
C PRO A 982 -11.40 -16.88 25.87
N ALA A 983 -11.98 -15.79 26.40
CA ALA A 983 -13.07 -15.06 25.76
C ALA A 983 -12.62 -14.25 24.53
N ALA A 984 -11.33 -13.95 24.39
CA ALA A 984 -10.82 -13.18 23.25
C ALA A 984 -11.03 -13.89 21.89
N ARG A 985 -11.26 -15.21 21.88
CA ARG A 985 -11.68 -15.94 20.67
C ARG A 985 -12.97 -15.39 20.06
N TYR A 986 -13.84 -14.78 20.85
CA TYR A 986 -15.09 -14.18 20.36
C TYR A 986 -14.88 -12.87 19.62
N ALA A 987 -13.69 -12.27 19.71
CA ALA A 987 -13.28 -11.18 18.83
C ALA A 987 -13.02 -11.65 17.40
N LEU A 988 -13.05 -12.94 17.14
CA LEU A 988 -12.89 -13.52 15.81
C LEU A 988 -14.28 -13.88 15.24
N PRO A 989 -14.60 -13.47 14.01
CA PRO A 989 -15.74 -13.97 13.27
C PRO A 989 -15.75 -15.50 13.18
N GLU A 990 -16.92 -16.10 13.25
CA GLU A 990 -17.10 -17.56 13.24
C GLU A 990 -16.47 -18.22 12.00
N ALA A 991 -16.49 -17.54 10.86
CA ALA A 991 -16.01 -18.08 9.58
C ALA A 991 -14.53 -18.48 9.56
N TRP A 992 -13.71 -17.94 10.47
CA TRP A 992 -12.28 -18.23 10.53
C TRP A 992 -11.74 -18.38 11.96
N ARG A 993 -12.59 -18.32 12.99
CA ARG A 993 -12.20 -18.50 14.40
C ARG A 993 -11.42 -19.79 14.63
N ASP A 994 -11.83 -20.88 13.99
CA ASP A 994 -11.22 -22.21 14.15
C ASP A 994 -9.77 -22.29 13.63
N MET A 995 -9.38 -21.36 12.74
CA MET A 995 -8.01 -21.25 12.21
C MET A 995 -6.97 -20.91 13.31
N ILE A 996 -7.41 -20.32 14.42
CA ILE A 996 -6.56 -20.07 15.60
C ILE A 996 -6.57 -21.26 16.56
N ASP A 997 -7.72 -21.92 16.72
CA ASP A 997 -7.94 -22.89 17.79
C ASP A 997 -7.47 -24.32 17.45
N THR A 998 -7.42 -24.73 16.17
CA THR A 998 -7.27 -26.17 15.84
C THR A 998 -6.45 -26.54 14.61
N GLU A 999 -6.32 -25.68 13.59
CA GLU A 999 -5.89 -26.12 12.26
C GLU A 999 -4.41 -25.88 11.90
N GLY A 1000 -3.63 -25.22 12.76
CA GLY A 1000 -2.23 -24.90 12.47
C GLY A 1000 -2.03 -23.94 11.29
N SER A 1001 -3.10 -23.30 10.81
CA SER A 1001 -3.11 -22.30 9.73
C SER A 1001 -2.65 -20.91 10.17
N THR A 1002 -2.50 -20.68 11.49
CA THR A 1002 -1.92 -19.45 12.04
C THR A 1002 -0.40 -19.59 12.10
N GLU A 1003 0.31 -18.56 11.64
CA GLU A 1003 1.77 -18.50 11.66
C GLU A 1003 2.25 -17.45 12.67
N MET A 1004 3.45 -17.65 13.23
CA MET A 1004 4.15 -16.65 14.02
C MET A 1004 5.56 -16.45 13.50
N LEU A 1005 6.07 -15.22 13.54
CA LEU A 1005 7.48 -14.96 13.31
C LEU A 1005 8.26 -15.40 14.55
N ALA A 1006 9.17 -16.36 14.37
CA ALA A 1006 9.99 -16.88 15.44
C ALA A 1006 11.46 -16.91 15.04
N GLU A 1007 12.32 -16.63 16.01
CA GLU A 1007 13.72 -16.98 15.95
C GLU A 1007 13.86 -18.47 16.30
N VAL A 1008 14.33 -19.24 15.33
CA VAL A 1008 14.58 -20.68 15.46
C VAL A 1008 16.08 -20.87 15.61
N GLN A 1009 16.46 -21.48 16.73
CA GLN A 1009 17.85 -21.78 17.02
C GLN A 1009 18.05 -23.30 16.99
N ASP A 1010 18.78 -23.79 15.99
CA ASP A 1010 19.17 -25.18 15.92
C ASP A 1010 20.53 -25.37 16.60
N VAL A 1011 20.51 -25.95 17.80
CA VAL A 1011 21.71 -26.21 18.62
C VAL A 1011 21.89 -27.70 18.81
N ARG A 1012 22.94 -28.27 18.24
CA ARG A 1012 23.29 -29.68 18.44
C ARG A 1012 24.26 -29.85 19.59
N ARG A 1013 23.72 -29.80 20.81
CA ARG A 1013 24.54 -29.99 22.01
C ARG A 1013 24.72 -31.47 22.37
N VAL A 1014 25.93 -31.99 22.24
CA VAL A 1014 26.31 -33.26 22.89
C VAL A 1014 26.80 -32.95 24.31
N THR A 1015 25.94 -33.18 25.31
CA THR A 1015 26.31 -32.98 26.72
C THR A 1015 26.80 -34.29 27.32
N THR A 1016 28.11 -34.42 27.54
CA THR A 1016 28.67 -35.49 28.39
C THR A 1016 28.54 -35.10 29.86
N SER A 1017 27.66 -35.75 30.61
CA SER A 1017 27.62 -35.61 32.07
C SER A 1017 28.49 -36.68 32.73
N THR A 1018 29.55 -36.25 33.41
CA THR A 1018 30.35 -37.14 34.26
C THR A 1018 29.93 -36.94 35.72
N VAL A 1019 29.71 -38.03 36.45
CA VAL A 1019 29.56 -37.98 37.90
C VAL A 1019 30.98 -38.01 38.51
N GLY A 1020 31.58 -36.83 38.72
CA GLY A 1020 32.92 -36.72 39.29
C GLY A 1020 33.60 -35.37 39.03
N ALA A 1021 34.65 -35.07 39.80
CA ALA A 1021 35.20 -33.73 40.02
C ALA A 1021 36.54 -33.48 39.24
N GLY A 1022 36.56 -32.65 38.17
CA GLY A 1022 37.78 -32.25 37.42
C GLY A 1022 37.73 -30.87 36.69
N THR A 1023 38.80 -30.06 36.68
CA THR A 1023 38.80 -28.65 36.18
C THR A 1023 39.71 -28.31 34.97
N GLY A 1024 40.31 -29.27 34.26
CA GLY A 1024 40.99 -29.00 32.98
C GLY A 1024 42.21 -29.90 32.68
N CYS A 1025 42.56 -30.02 31.40
CA CYS A 1025 43.71 -30.79 30.91
C CYS A 1025 44.95 -29.87 30.82
N VAL A 1026 46.06 -30.23 31.47
CA VAL A 1026 47.36 -29.52 31.34
C VAL A 1026 48.42 -30.56 31.00
N GLY A 1027 48.82 -30.63 29.72
CA GLY A 1027 49.69 -31.70 29.23
C GLY A 1027 48.95 -33.04 29.10
N THR A 1028 49.63 -34.17 29.39
CA THR A 1028 49.03 -35.53 29.30
C THR A 1028 48.17 -35.91 30.51
N ASP A 1029 48.08 -35.04 31.52
CA ASP A 1029 47.42 -35.32 32.80
C ASP A 1029 46.19 -34.43 33.01
N TRP A 1030 45.06 -35.05 33.35
CA TRP A 1030 43.90 -34.33 33.90
C TRP A 1030 44.22 -33.94 35.34
N ASN A 1031 44.19 -32.64 35.65
CA ASN A 1031 44.39 -32.20 37.03
C ASN A 1031 43.10 -32.46 37.82
N THR A 1032 43.14 -33.46 38.70
CA THR A 1032 41.96 -33.92 39.46
C THR A 1032 41.65 -32.96 40.61
N GLY A 1033 40.79 -31.97 40.33
CA GLY A 1033 40.12 -31.12 41.32
C GLY A 1033 38.74 -30.71 40.80
N ALA A 1034 37.74 -30.61 41.69
CA ALA A 1034 36.32 -30.58 41.32
C ALA A 1034 35.86 -29.51 40.31
N GLY A 1035 35.27 -29.99 39.21
CA GLY A 1035 34.62 -29.20 38.17
C GLY A 1035 33.76 -30.07 37.25
N LEU A 1036 32.71 -29.46 36.71
CA LEU A 1036 31.87 -30.00 35.64
C LEU A 1036 32.67 -29.94 34.34
N LEU A 1037 32.98 -31.07 33.71
CA LEU A 1037 33.55 -31.07 32.37
C LEU A 1037 32.43 -30.97 31.34
N THR A 1038 32.01 -29.74 31.06
CA THR A 1038 31.22 -29.46 29.87
C THR A 1038 32.17 -29.45 28.68
N ILE A 1039 32.15 -30.51 27.86
CA ILE A 1039 32.78 -30.44 26.54
C ILE A 1039 31.82 -29.63 25.67
N THR A 1040 32.04 -28.32 25.62
CA THR A 1040 31.37 -27.46 24.64
C THR A 1040 32.01 -27.78 23.29
N VAL A 1041 31.26 -28.45 22.43
CA VAL A 1041 31.55 -28.42 21.00
C VAL A 1041 31.20 -27.00 20.56
N ASP A 1042 32.14 -26.30 19.91
CA ASP A 1042 31.83 -25.02 19.27
C ASP A 1042 30.77 -25.30 18.19
N ASP A 1043 29.52 -25.01 18.54
CA ASP A 1043 28.36 -25.22 17.70
C ASP A 1043 28.34 -24.13 16.62
N VAL A 1044 28.11 -24.54 15.37
CA VAL A 1044 27.50 -23.62 14.41
C VAL A 1044 26.05 -23.50 14.84
N THR A 1045 25.76 -22.52 15.70
CA THR A 1045 24.38 -22.11 15.94
C THR A 1045 23.87 -21.48 14.65
N ALA A 1046 22.98 -22.19 13.96
CA ALA A 1046 22.19 -21.57 12.91
C ALA A 1046 20.97 -20.94 13.60
N THR A 1047 21.02 -19.63 13.78
CA THR A 1047 19.84 -18.84 14.13
C THR A 1047 19.17 -18.41 12.83
N GLU A 1048 17.95 -18.89 12.59
CA GLU A 1048 17.12 -18.49 11.45
C GLU A 1048 15.82 -17.90 11.95
N CYS A 1049 15.37 -16.80 11.34
CA CYS A 1049 14.10 -16.18 11.65
C CYS A 1049 13.15 -16.53 10.54
N ARG A 1050 12.07 -17.22 10.88
CA ARG A 1050 11.09 -17.67 9.91
C ARG A 1050 9.71 -17.70 10.52
N THR A 1051 8.71 -17.75 9.65
CA THR A 1051 7.35 -18.04 10.06
C THR A 1051 7.25 -19.51 10.44
N VAL A 1052 6.77 -19.80 11.65
CA VAL A 1052 6.49 -21.16 12.13
C VAL A 1052 5.00 -21.29 12.46
N PRO A 1053 4.41 -22.51 12.40
CA PRO A 1053 3.04 -22.72 12.84
C PRO A 1053 2.86 -22.29 14.30
N ALA A 1054 1.73 -21.67 14.63
CA ALA A 1054 1.38 -21.20 15.98
C ALA A 1054 1.16 -22.35 16.97
N VAL A 1055 0.95 -23.57 16.46
CA VAL A 1055 0.87 -24.81 17.24
C VAL A 1055 1.86 -25.80 16.65
N GLY A 1056 2.71 -26.38 17.50
CA GLY A 1056 3.71 -27.33 17.03
C GLY A 1056 4.38 -28.06 18.16
N ARG A 1057 5.44 -28.80 17.82
CA ARG A 1057 6.27 -29.52 18.78
C ARG A 1057 7.73 -29.30 18.43
N ALA A 1058 8.49 -28.77 19.37
CA ALA A 1058 9.93 -28.68 19.28
C ALA A 1058 10.52 -30.08 19.48
N ILE A 1059 10.74 -30.77 18.37
CA ILE A 1059 11.28 -32.13 18.34
C ILE A 1059 12.80 -32.04 18.36
N ALA A 1060 13.43 -32.82 19.23
CA ALA A 1060 14.87 -32.92 19.24
C ALA A 1060 15.34 -33.76 18.04
N GLU A 1061 16.30 -33.26 17.27
CA GLU A 1061 16.87 -34.04 16.17
C GLU A 1061 17.68 -35.25 16.70
N PRO A 1062 17.78 -36.34 15.91
CA PRO A 1062 18.63 -37.47 16.24
C PRO A 1062 20.09 -37.07 16.47
N LEU A 1063 20.71 -37.63 17.52
CA LEU A 1063 22.11 -37.32 17.87
C LEU A 1063 23.13 -37.87 16.87
N GLY A 1064 22.74 -38.76 15.94
CA GLY A 1064 23.64 -39.41 14.97
C GLY A 1064 24.83 -40.10 15.65
N GLY A 1065 25.95 -40.25 14.94
CA GLY A 1065 27.18 -40.81 15.53
C GLY A 1065 27.78 -39.88 16.59
N VAL A 1066 27.93 -40.37 17.82
CA VAL A 1066 28.47 -39.63 18.97
C VAL A 1066 29.62 -40.39 19.64
N SER A 1067 30.49 -39.65 20.31
CA SER A 1067 31.53 -40.20 21.19
C SER A 1067 31.34 -39.67 22.61
N LEU A 1068 31.34 -40.58 23.59
CA LEU A 1068 31.23 -40.29 25.02
C LEU A 1068 32.53 -40.62 25.73
N TYR A 1069 32.92 -39.75 26.65
CA TYR A 1069 34.12 -39.90 27.47
C TYR A 1069 33.72 -39.99 28.94
N SER A 1070 34.34 -40.91 29.68
CA SER A 1070 34.18 -41.01 31.13
C SER A 1070 35.51 -40.77 31.84
N ALA A 1071 35.44 -40.03 32.96
CA ALA A 1071 36.56 -39.80 33.86
C ALA A 1071 36.14 -40.18 35.29
N VAL A 1072 36.91 -41.06 35.94
CA VAL A 1072 36.71 -41.40 37.36
C VAL A 1072 37.84 -40.75 38.18
N ALA A 1073 37.50 -40.29 39.38
CA ALA A 1073 38.44 -39.65 40.31
C ALA A 1073 39.73 -40.49 40.45
N GLY A 1074 40.84 -39.93 39.97
CA GLY A 1074 42.18 -40.53 40.06
C GLY A 1074 42.71 -41.25 38.80
N GLY A 1075 41.97 -41.25 37.68
CA GLY A 1075 42.44 -41.78 36.40
C GLY A 1075 43.02 -40.70 35.47
N SER A 1076 44.27 -40.86 35.05
CA SER A 1076 44.95 -39.99 34.08
C SER A 1076 44.85 -40.57 32.66
N GLN A 1077 44.07 -39.92 31.80
CA GLN A 1077 44.16 -40.09 30.34
C GLN A 1077 43.59 -38.84 29.63
N CYS A 1078 44.47 -37.93 29.20
CA CYS A 1078 44.23 -37.13 28.00
C CYS A 1078 44.82 -37.93 26.82
N ASP A 1079 44.09 -38.08 25.71
CA ASP A 1079 44.66 -38.66 24.49
C ASP A 1079 45.85 -37.79 24.03
N ALA A 1080 46.99 -38.40 23.71
CA ALA A 1080 48.15 -37.68 23.18
C ALA A 1080 47.88 -37.08 21.78
N ASN A 1081 46.78 -37.46 21.12
CA ASN A 1081 46.27 -36.82 19.92
C ASN A 1081 45.36 -35.61 20.20
N TYR A 1082 45.06 -35.31 21.47
CA TYR A 1082 44.33 -34.12 21.86
C TYR A 1082 45.28 -32.94 22.02
N THR A 1083 45.80 -32.46 20.89
CA THR A 1083 46.29 -31.08 20.83
C THR A 1083 45.07 -30.17 20.90
N GLU A 1084 45.08 -29.24 21.85
CA GLU A 1084 44.22 -28.06 21.85
C GLU A 1084 44.26 -27.47 20.41
N GLY A 1085 43.21 -27.70 19.62
CA GLY A 1085 43.14 -27.28 18.21
C GLY A 1085 42.90 -28.34 17.12
N VAL A 1086 42.61 -29.62 17.39
CA VAL A 1086 42.20 -30.58 16.33
C VAL A 1086 40.70 -30.86 16.37
N THR A 1087 40.00 -29.98 15.66
CA THR A 1087 38.74 -30.16 14.93
C THR A 1087 37.92 -31.42 15.23
N THR A 1088 36.84 -31.18 15.96
CA THR A 1088 35.52 -31.75 15.70
C THR A 1088 35.32 -32.02 14.22
N LYS A 1089 34.85 -33.23 13.90
CA LYS A 1089 34.32 -33.53 12.59
C LYS A 1089 33.12 -32.61 12.37
N THR A 1090 33.28 -31.58 11.55
CA THR A 1090 32.16 -30.79 11.05
C THR A 1090 31.22 -31.75 10.35
N ILE A 1091 30.05 -31.99 10.94
CA ILE A 1091 28.91 -32.51 10.21
C ILE A 1091 28.31 -31.26 9.56
N THR A 1092 28.67 -31.01 8.30
CA THR A 1092 27.98 -30.02 7.48
C THR A 1092 26.54 -30.49 7.26
N PRO A 1093 25.53 -29.60 7.27
CA PRO A 1093 24.15 -29.94 6.96
C PRO A 1093 24.01 -30.78 5.68
#